data_AF-A0A5C3NNY6-F1
#
_entry.id   AF-A0A5C3NNY6-F1
#
_cell.length_a   1.000
_cell.length_b   1.000
_cell.length_c   1.000
_cell.angle_alpha   90.00
_cell.angle_beta   90.00
_cell.angle_gamma   90.00
#
_symmetry.space_group_name_H-M   'P 1'
#
loop_
_entity.id
_entity.type
_entity.pdbx_description
1 polymer ?
#
loop_
_entity_poly.entity_id
_entity_poly.type
_entity_poly.pdbx_seq_one_letter_code
_entity_poly.pdbx_strand_id
1 'polypeptide(L)'
;MKARRSVVPQDDLEGFAATVFGPPDDVRFMGLQNMLAGRGVPGCSANVNRFIRGRTETGKFICLDIERDGVALQPEQVDVHMDLDSIIWVTRELKVKWNIGVATTPTVGKVPPIRKNNHVYVRVLQPPTHDERLSGIRDYVEVPTSLSIIPHTIFAQVVEGGSPVNIMICFPRMLHKKYATDKWEALIPYEIQRLFWNEVLLPALRASLQAHHTQYVAASVENIQLKAGSKEQKQGGLFRAKTLSVSPSVLEDMLERMNTAVRRDPNLSLYGSFFFVLDAKNYKLQTSVPVSALSNQDTPWDRLKQTLPQLDFDYMADRRYGELTVDLAITFNPRAPDVPLVGLWRLDVLEASYGAGGYTRGNLHHIASLSRYGAMQATMGAERSRHGHVLYRSSYNLQYEVIRPSNNQPYFAEDGDAYEGHVIYHQECNRRVTAYAGDCRRQSFGIRDEIRMGGQALKEYLEGWQDTTREFLESEPVLWIPSDTWFLYLSVRVDELQHLQVRINRQKPPNRGVLTSLLCHLIKEVSSTDLIPPAHVRESLALLEAQTVMNSFGAMFLHTLDFDVNVMIPEIQEYDTETVLSSLKFSSGQTRRAQRQDELHLALPSVRYPLGPAPVWSAVLSAIDADAESFLEPLMYPPWLDVNEPASRLFMLCTVQLYALLNDAWTLKPSIEPMESLQDAMDFWTVRTLRDYLVRVAFTATNGGLEGPVRGHRELSFRERMVIFFPQPDSHHIRKGSQWWVFTLQMGYIAAYHKELESRNEAEAEDLQTALEDIFSQLQVLPMVQAPTAEGHGIVWPRKRECVALVVNSTYYKMERIGSGAATRKGGSRLTVGSTKFMKKLEEGSRVGIPDLVALNRVQNDLRARANKARTGKALNKRKPPPRRTNHIGTSASAMHQQRQRLAAQDESDDEMDQDQEGAHNEVEQDQGVSHSPAVANGGGGGGRAAEQMGQDLPGGEDRMHVEEHEQEGAANVDRADAEDDVVRSGDEEDMLGGEVGSDYWGSDDEGGEFLPFPLGEDEDEEDEDYWEEPGPDSPIPHGRGIRGQDAADVDMGGMGEELSTDEGEPELSEGERPLRTPTVCSNECEAQGPA
;
A
#
# COMPACT_ATOMS: atom_id res chain seq x y z
N MET A 1 40.73 -13.71 -8.88
CA MET A 1 40.44 -12.28 -9.20
C MET A 1 41.54 -11.39 -8.62
N LYS A 2 42.33 -10.64 -9.42
CA LYS A 2 43.38 -9.73 -8.91
C LYS A 2 43.33 -8.33 -9.54
N ALA A 3 42.17 -7.67 -9.44
CA ALA A 3 42.08 -6.23 -9.62
C ALA A 3 42.62 -5.51 -8.37
N ARG A 4 43.18 -4.30 -8.54
CA ARG A 4 43.87 -3.57 -7.46
C ARG A 4 42.92 -3.26 -6.30
N ARG A 5 43.41 -3.45 -5.06
CA ARG A 5 42.77 -2.89 -3.86
C ARG A 5 42.74 -1.36 -4.00
N SER A 6 41.55 -0.82 -4.25
CA SER A 6 41.12 0.49 -3.77
C SER A 6 39.88 0.29 -2.90
N VAL A 7 40.04 -0.50 -1.84
CA VAL A 7 39.28 -0.21 -0.62
C VAL A 7 39.77 1.17 -0.20
N VAL A 8 38.94 2.18 -0.47
CA VAL A 8 39.09 3.54 0.04
C VAL A 8 39.31 3.39 1.56
N PRO A 9 40.52 3.67 2.09
CA PRO A 9 40.78 3.47 3.51
C PRO A 9 39.84 4.34 4.34
N GLN A 10 39.66 3.99 5.61
CA GLN A 10 38.91 4.83 6.55
C GLN A 10 39.45 6.28 6.57
N ASP A 11 40.77 6.43 6.36
CA ASP A 11 41.48 7.70 6.20
C ASP A 11 41.03 8.53 4.98
N ASP A 12 40.60 7.91 3.88
CA ASP A 12 40.14 8.62 2.67
C ASP A 12 38.70 9.17 2.84
N LEU A 13 37.87 8.59 3.71
CA LEU A 13 36.55 9.17 4.04
C LEU A 13 36.70 10.41 4.92
N GLU A 14 37.61 10.36 5.90
CA GLU A 14 37.97 11.53 6.70
C GLU A 14 38.69 12.58 5.85
N GLY A 15 39.57 12.16 4.93
CA GLY A 15 40.26 13.02 3.96
C GLY A 15 39.33 13.69 2.95
N PHE A 16 38.42 12.94 2.31
CA PHE A 16 37.44 13.49 1.36
C PHE A 16 36.47 14.45 2.05
N ALA A 17 35.93 14.09 3.22
CA ALA A 17 35.08 14.98 4.00
C ALA A 17 35.81 16.28 4.41
N ALA A 18 37.06 16.20 4.84
CA ALA A 18 37.88 17.38 5.16
C ALA A 18 38.20 18.25 3.92
N THR A 19 38.22 17.66 2.72
CA THR A 19 38.46 18.38 1.46
C THR A 19 37.20 19.10 0.95
N VAL A 20 36.00 18.55 1.21
CA VAL A 20 34.73 19.09 0.72
C VAL A 20 34.05 20.05 1.72
N PHE A 21 34.13 19.79 3.02
CA PHE A 21 33.32 20.50 4.03
C PHE A 21 34.10 21.43 4.97
N GLY A 22 35.42 21.54 4.81
CA GLY A 22 36.27 22.29 5.75
C GLY A 22 36.71 21.45 6.95
N PRO A 23 37.07 22.06 8.10
CA PRO A 23 37.73 21.34 9.19
C PRO A 23 36.84 20.20 9.75
N PRO A 24 37.44 19.09 10.21
CA PRO A 24 36.72 17.89 10.67
C PRO A 24 35.82 18.10 11.90
N ASP A 25 35.73 19.31 12.43
CA ASP A 25 34.80 19.68 13.48
C ASP A 25 33.33 19.79 13.03
N ASP A 26 33.01 20.01 11.75
CA ASP A 26 31.60 20.22 11.34
C ASP A 26 30.84 18.93 11.01
N VAL A 27 31.52 17.78 10.97
CA VAL A 27 30.96 16.46 10.64
C VAL A 27 31.15 15.48 11.81
N ARG A 28 30.19 14.59 12.03
CA ARG A 28 30.28 13.48 12.98
C ARG A 28 29.97 12.16 12.28
N PHE A 29 30.96 11.27 12.23
CA PHE A 29 30.75 9.89 11.79
C PHE A 29 29.94 9.10 12.82
N MET A 30 28.91 8.39 12.36
CA MET A 30 28.05 7.56 13.19
C MET A 30 27.70 6.25 12.46
N GLY A 31 27.74 5.13 13.18
CA GLY A 31 27.04 3.91 12.77
C GLY A 31 25.55 3.96 13.15
N LEU A 32 24.78 3.01 12.63
CA LEU A 32 23.36 2.79 12.91
C LEU A 32 23.08 2.67 14.41
N GLN A 33 23.87 1.91 15.17
CA GLN A 33 23.68 1.72 16.61
C GLN A 33 23.89 3.04 17.36
N ASN A 34 24.92 3.81 16.99
CA ASN A 34 25.17 5.15 17.54
C ASN A 34 24.05 6.14 17.18
N MET A 35 23.50 6.04 15.98
CA MET A 35 22.38 6.86 15.51
C MET A 35 21.08 6.52 16.28
N LEU A 36 20.83 5.23 16.52
CA LEU A 36 19.67 4.73 17.27
C LEU A 36 19.74 5.02 18.77
N ALA A 37 20.94 4.97 19.37
CA ALA A 37 21.13 5.21 20.80
C ALA A 37 20.72 6.62 21.24
N GLY A 38 20.83 7.62 20.36
CA GLY A 38 20.44 9.00 20.65
C GLY A 38 18.96 9.34 20.42
N ARG A 39 18.12 8.39 20.00
CA ARG A 39 16.73 8.69 19.60
C ARG A 39 15.88 9.21 20.78
N GLY A 40 15.11 10.26 20.52
CA GLY A 40 14.03 10.72 21.38
C GLY A 40 12.69 10.05 21.05
N VAL A 41 11.62 10.64 21.57
CA VAL A 41 10.23 10.25 21.27
C VAL A 41 9.94 10.44 19.77
N PRO A 42 9.19 9.52 19.11
CA PRO A 42 8.84 9.64 17.68
C PRO A 42 8.30 11.02 17.27
N GLY A 43 8.78 11.52 16.13
CA GLY A 43 8.38 12.80 15.56
C GLY A 43 8.92 14.04 16.27
N CYS A 44 9.79 13.90 17.28
CA CYS A 44 10.43 15.03 17.92
C CYS A 44 11.51 15.68 17.03
N SER A 45 11.79 16.97 17.23
CA SER A 45 12.78 17.70 16.44
C SER A 45 14.18 17.07 16.46
N ALA A 46 14.56 16.39 17.54
CA ALA A 46 15.84 15.68 17.64
C ALA A 46 15.91 14.46 16.70
N ASN A 47 14.82 13.70 16.55
CA ASN A 47 14.76 12.58 15.61
C ASN A 47 14.69 13.08 14.16
N VAL A 48 13.89 14.11 13.88
CA VAL A 48 13.84 14.73 12.55
C VAL A 48 15.21 15.27 12.13
N ASN A 49 15.93 15.96 13.03
CA ASN A 49 17.30 16.39 12.79
C ASN A 49 18.22 15.20 12.49
N ARG A 50 18.16 14.13 13.31
CA ARG A 50 19.06 12.98 13.18
C ARG A 50 18.77 12.10 11.96
N PHE A 51 17.54 11.61 11.81
CA PHE A 51 17.16 10.59 10.82
C PHE A 51 16.73 11.15 9.46
N ILE A 52 16.34 12.43 9.38
CA ILE A 52 15.91 13.05 8.12
C ILE A 52 16.91 14.11 7.65
N ARG A 53 17.34 15.02 8.53
CA ARG A 53 18.26 16.12 8.15
C ARG A 53 19.74 15.76 8.24
N GLY A 54 20.09 14.58 8.75
CA GLY A 54 21.48 14.17 8.96
C GLY A 54 22.26 15.14 9.84
N ARG A 55 21.68 15.59 10.97
CA ARG A 55 22.29 16.52 11.92
C ARG A 55 22.24 16.00 13.36
N THR A 56 23.32 16.25 14.08
CA THR A 56 23.45 16.01 15.53
C THR A 56 22.67 17.06 16.34
N GLU A 57 22.47 16.80 17.63
CA GLU A 57 21.94 17.79 18.59
C GLU A 57 22.80 19.07 18.66
N THR A 58 24.11 18.94 18.39
CA THR A 58 25.07 20.05 18.29
C THR A 58 25.10 20.75 16.92
N GLY A 59 24.16 20.43 16.01
CA GLY A 59 24.07 21.04 14.68
C GLY A 59 25.03 20.47 13.62
N LYS A 60 26.17 19.89 14.03
CA LYS A 60 27.13 19.16 13.17
C LYS A 60 26.42 18.14 12.26
N PHE A 61 26.88 18.02 11.01
CA PHE A 61 26.37 17.03 10.06
C PHE A 61 26.70 15.60 10.50
N ILE A 62 25.92 14.63 10.04
CA ILE A 62 26.12 13.20 10.27
C ILE A 62 26.60 12.56 8.97
N CYS A 63 27.78 11.94 8.99
CA CYS A 63 28.17 10.97 7.98
C CYS A 63 27.82 9.57 8.52
N LEU A 64 26.91 8.88 7.83
CA LEU A 64 26.42 7.56 8.22
C LEU A 64 27.35 6.47 7.68
N ASP A 65 28.16 5.93 8.57
CA ASP A 65 29.16 4.90 8.29
C ASP A 65 28.73 3.59 8.96
N ILE A 66 27.96 2.80 8.21
CA ILE A 66 27.35 1.55 8.71
C ILE A 66 28.36 0.39 8.83
N GLU A 67 29.59 0.55 8.33
CA GLU A 67 30.70 -0.41 8.53
C GLU A 67 30.99 -0.57 10.03
N ARG A 68 30.75 0.48 10.82
CA ARG A 68 30.97 0.51 12.27
C ARG A 68 30.05 -0.43 13.06
N ASP A 69 28.95 -0.86 12.45
CA ASP A 69 28.03 -1.86 13.01
C ASP A 69 28.25 -3.25 12.38
N GLY A 70 29.31 -3.40 11.57
CA GLY A 70 29.66 -4.60 10.84
C GLY A 70 30.16 -5.74 11.73
N VAL A 71 29.70 -6.95 11.45
CA VAL A 71 30.16 -8.20 12.07
C VAL A 71 30.99 -8.96 11.05
N ALA A 72 32.30 -9.07 11.30
CA ALA A 72 33.18 -9.89 10.46
C ALA A 72 32.82 -11.38 10.61
N LEU A 73 32.59 -12.06 9.49
CA LEU A 73 32.37 -13.50 9.41
C LEU A 73 33.49 -14.14 8.59
N GLN A 74 34.01 -15.28 9.05
CA GLN A 74 34.87 -16.13 8.22
C GLN A 74 34.03 -16.84 7.15
N PRO A 75 34.60 -17.27 6.00
CA PRO A 75 33.86 -17.98 4.96
C PRO A 75 33.10 -19.22 5.47
N GLU A 76 33.63 -19.95 6.44
CA GLU A 76 33.01 -21.12 7.07
C GLU A 76 31.76 -20.78 7.92
N GLN A 77 31.56 -19.49 8.23
CA GLN A 77 30.39 -18.96 8.94
C GLN A 77 29.32 -18.44 7.96
N VAL A 78 29.44 -18.72 6.65
CA VAL A 78 28.45 -18.35 5.63
C VAL A 78 27.97 -19.60 4.89
N ASP A 79 26.71 -19.95 5.09
CA ASP A 79 26.03 -21.07 4.43
C ASP A 79 25.61 -20.69 3.01
N VAL A 80 26.40 -21.11 2.02
CA VAL A 80 26.13 -20.87 0.60
C VAL A 80 25.33 -22.02 -0.02
N HIS A 81 24.23 -21.67 -0.67
CA HIS A 81 23.32 -22.60 -1.35
C HIS A 81 23.15 -22.19 -2.81
N MET A 82 23.04 -23.17 -3.71
CA MET A 82 22.64 -22.97 -5.11
C MET A 82 21.26 -23.55 -5.35
N ASP A 83 20.42 -22.87 -6.11
CA ASP A 83 19.07 -23.32 -6.48
C ASP A 83 18.68 -22.85 -7.89
N LEU A 84 17.70 -23.52 -8.52
CA LEU A 84 17.13 -23.14 -9.80
C LEU A 84 15.70 -22.62 -9.58
N ASP A 85 15.49 -21.31 -9.75
CA ASP A 85 14.18 -20.70 -9.44
C ASP A 85 13.17 -20.89 -10.59
N SER A 86 13.63 -20.71 -11.83
CA SER A 86 12.83 -20.85 -13.04
C SER A 86 13.57 -21.40 -14.25
N ILE A 87 12.82 -21.97 -15.19
CA ILE A 87 13.28 -22.38 -16.53
C ILE A 87 12.34 -21.87 -17.60
N ILE A 88 12.92 -21.47 -18.73
CA ILE A 88 12.21 -21.05 -19.94
C ILE A 88 12.82 -21.82 -21.11
N TRP A 89 12.04 -22.61 -21.84
CA TRP A 89 12.51 -23.32 -23.03
C TRP A 89 11.74 -22.89 -24.27
N VAL A 90 12.45 -22.40 -25.28
CA VAL A 90 11.86 -21.94 -26.54
C VAL A 90 12.18 -22.94 -27.64
N THR A 91 11.15 -23.52 -28.28
CA THR A 91 11.32 -24.59 -29.26
C THR A 91 10.29 -24.55 -30.39
N ARG A 92 10.64 -25.11 -31.56
CA ARG A 92 9.68 -25.49 -32.61
C ARG A 92 9.32 -26.97 -32.58
N GLU A 93 10.14 -27.79 -31.93
CA GLU A 93 10.04 -29.26 -31.84
C GLU A 93 9.75 -29.67 -30.40
N LEU A 94 8.52 -29.37 -29.94
CA LEU A 94 8.08 -29.69 -28.59
C LEU A 94 8.05 -31.21 -28.38
N LYS A 95 8.87 -31.70 -27.42
CA LYS A 95 8.89 -33.10 -26.96
C LYS A 95 8.85 -33.18 -25.44
N VAL A 96 8.29 -34.28 -24.96
CA VAL A 96 8.10 -34.61 -23.54
C VAL A 96 8.26 -36.12 -23.35
N LYS A 97 8.71 -36.56 -22.17
CA LYS A 97 8.87 -38.00 -21.85
C LYS A 97 7.55 -38.66 -21.51
N TRP A 98 6.69 -37.97 -20.78
CA TRP A 98 5.42 -38.49 -20.25
C TRP A 98 4.21 -37.75 -20.83
N ASN A 99 3.01 -38.21 -20.51
CA ASN A 99 1.78 -37.57 -20.96
C ASN A 99 1.63 -36.14 -20.40
N ILE A 100 1.07 -35.24 -21.20
CA ILE A 100 0.78 -33.85 -20.81
C ILE A 100 -0.69 -33.48 -21.05
N GLY A 101 -1.20 -32.49 -20.33
CA GLY A 101 -2.56 -31.97 -20.48
C GLY A 101 -2.66 -30.91 -21.58
N VAL A 102 -3.01 -31.29 -22.81
CA VAL A 102 -3.22 -30.34 -23.92
C VAL A 102 -4.53 -29.57 -23.71
N ALA A 103 -4.49 -28.25 -23.84
CA ALA A 103 -5.65 -27.37 -23.67
C ALA A 103 -6.67 -27.59 -24.81
N THR A 104 -7.85 -28.10 -24.48
CA THR A 104 -8.96 -28.30 -25.43
C THR A 104 -9.83 -27.05 -25.60
N THR A 105 -9.62 -26.01 -24.79
CA THR A 105 -10.31 -24.72 -24.86
C THR A 105 -9.29 -23.57 -24.83
N PRO A 106 -9.52 -22.47 -25.56
CA PRO A 106 -8.71 -21.27 -25.44
C PRO A 106 -8.81 -20.65 -24.04
N THR A 107 -7.78 -19.89 -23.63
CA THR A 107 -7.74 -19.17 -22.35
C THR A 107 -7.72 -17.67 -22.56
N VAL A 108 -8.61 -16.96 -21.88
CA VAL A 108 -8.67 -15.49 -21.91
C VAL A 108 -8.56 -14.92 -20.50
N GLY A 109 -7.56 -14.07 -20.33
CA GLY A 109 -7.38 -13.21 -19.18
C GLY A 109 -7.42 -11.74 -19.60
N LYS A 110 -7.30 -10.84 -18.61
CA LYS A 110 -7.14 -9.40 -18.84
C LYS A 110 -5.71 -9.04 -19.29
N VAL A 111 -4.78 -9.99 -19.25
CA VAL A 111 -3.36 -9.84 -19.58
C VAL A 111 -2.85 -11.12 -20.27
N PRO A 112 -1.82 -11.03 -21.13
CA PRO A 112 -1.17 -12.22 -21.71
C PRO A 112 -0.39 -13.00 -20.63
N PRO A 113 -0.20 -14.33 -20.80
CA PRO A 113 0.59 -15.16 -19.87
C PRO A 113 2.00 -14.63 -19.55
N ILE A 114 2.79 -14.27 -20.57
CA ILE A 114 4.09 -13.61 -20.46
C ILE A 114 3.86 -12.10 -20.62
N ARG A 115 3.59 -11.42 -19.50
CA ARG A 115 3.32 -9.96 -19.49
C ARG A 115 4.57 -9.09 -19.46
N LYS A 116 5.65 -9.54 -18.83
CA LYS A 116 6.89 -8.76 -18.63
C LYS A 116 8.01 -9.38 -19.46
N ASN A 117 8.93 -8.54 -19.95
CA ASN A 117 10.17 -9.01 -20.55
C ASN A 117 10.92 -9.87 -19.52
N ASN A 118 11.24 -11.11 -19.91
CA ASN A 118 11.96 -12.10 -19.12
C ASN A 118 13.43 -12.24 -19.60
N HIS A 119 13.95 -11.26 -20.33
CA HIS A 119 15.28 -11.27 -20.95
C HIS A 119 15.55 -12.50 -21.84
N VAL A 120 14.49 -13.17 -22.31
CA VAL A 120 14.55 -14.23 -23.33
C VAL A 120 14.00 -13.65 -24.63
N TYR A 121 14.80 -13.77 -25.67
CA TYR A 121 14.55 -13.18 -26.97
C TYR A 121 14.53 -14.27 -28.04
N VAL A 122 13.65 -14.12 -29.02
CA VAL A 122 13.65 -14.92 -30.24
C VAL A 122 13.98 -14.06 -31.43
N ARG A 123 14.60 -14.66 -32.44
CA ARG A 123 14.90 -13.96 -33.68
C ARG A 123 13.72 -14.06 -34.63
N VAL A 124 13.10 -12.93 -34.96
CA VAL A 124 11.95 -12.83 -35.87
C VAL A 124 12.41 -12.18 -37.16
N LEU A 125 12.07 -12.80 -38.30
CA LEU A 125 12.28 -12.22 -39.61
C LEU A 125 11.17 -11.20 -39.90
N GLN A 126 11.48 -9.92 -39.77
CA GLN A 126 10.57 -8.83 -40.09
C GLN A 126 10.41 -8.76 -41.62
N PRO A 127 9.19 -8.83 -42.18
CA PRO A 127 8.97 -8.64 -43.60
C PRO A 127 9.23 -7.19 -44.01
N PRO A 128 9.84 -6.93 -45.17
CA PRO A 128 9.88 -5.59 -45.73
C PRO A 128 8.45 -5.09 -46.04
N THR A 129 8.24 -3.77 -45.91
CA THR A 129 6.99 -3.06 -46.23
C THR A 129 6.62 -3.21 -47.71
N HIS A 130 5.42 -2.75 -48.09
CA HIS A 130 5.00 -2.80 -49.49
C HIS A 130 5.97 -2.00 -50.39
N ASP A 131 6.36 -0.81 -49.95
CA ASP A 131 7.22 0.10 -50.71
C ASP A 131 8.69 -0.37 -50.73
N GLU A 132 9.19 -0.93 -49.62
CA GLU A 132 10.50 -1.61 -49.56
C GLU A 132 10.57 -2.82 -50.50
N ARG A 133 9.48 -3.58 -50.64
CA ARG A 133 9.38 -4.71 -51.60
C ARG A 133 9.33 -4.25 -53.05
N LEU A 134 8.60 -3.17 -53.34
CA LEU A 134 8.48 -2.64 -54.70
C LEU A 134 9.77 -1.98 -55.18
N SER A 135 10.50 -1.33 -54.28
CA SER A 135 11.80 -0.73 -54.56
C SER A 135 12.97 -1.73 -54.56
N GLY A 136 12.81 -2.89 -53.92
CA GLY A 136 13.85 -3.91 -53.79
C GLY A 136 14.99 -3.52 -52.84
N ILE A 137 14.84 -2.42 -52.07
CA ILE A 137 15.88 -1.82 -51.24
C ILE A 137 16.21 -2.68 -50.00
N ARG A 138 15.25 -3.48 -49.51
CA ARG A 138 15.38 -4.21 -48.25
C ARG A 138 14.76 -5.60 -48.32
N ASP A 139 15.51 -6.60 -47.87
CA ASP A 139 15.05 -7.98 -47.67
C ASP A 139 14.61 -8.22 -46.20
N TYR A 140 14.21 -9.44 -45.86
CA TYR A 140 13.85 -9.80 -44.48
C TYR A 140 14.99 -9.51 -43.49
N VAL A 141 14.72 -8.69 -42.49
CA VAL A 141 15.68 -8.37 -41.42
C VAL A 141 15.39 -9.23 -40.20
N GLU A 142 16.43 -9.84 -39.66
CA GLU A 142 16.35 -10.60 -38.41
C GLU A 142 16.42 -9.66 -37.20
N VAL A 143 15.36 -9.63 -36.40
CA VAL A 143 15.22 -8.72 -35.23
C VAL A 143 15.10 -9.53 -33.93
N PRO A 144 15.92 -9.26 -32.90
CA PRO A 144 15.74 -9.84 -31.58
C PRO A 144 14.45 -9.31 -30.94
N THR A 145 13.51 -10.21 -30.66
CA THR A 145 12.14 -9.88 -30.24
C THR A 145 11.87 -10.53 -28.88
N SER A 146 11.44 -9.74 -27.90
CA SER A 146 11.10 -10.27 -26.57
C SER A 146 9.86 -11.17 -26.63
N LEU A 147 9.84 -12.24 -25.84
CA LEU A 147 8.67 -13.11 -25.72
C LEU A 147 7.41 -12.38 -25.22
N SER A 148 7.56 -11.29 -24.46
CA SER A 148 6.43 -10.55 -23.88
C SER A 148 5.62 -9.72 -24.88
N ILE A 149 6.15 -9.48 -26.09
CA ILE A 149 5.47 -8.71 -27.14
C ILE A 149 4.93 -9.58 -28.28
N ILE A 150 5.30 -10.86 -28.32
CA ILE A 150 4.79 -11.81 -29.33
C ILE A 150 3.44 -12.35 -28.86
N PRO A 151 2.36 -12.29 -29.67
CA PRO A 151 1.07 -12.81 -29.24
C PRO A 151 1.09 -14.30 -28.94
N HIS A 152 0.58 -14.68 -27.77
CA HIS A 152 0.66 -16.06 -27.28
C HIS A 152 -0.51 -16.43 -26.36
N THR A 153 -0.72 -17.74 -26.18
CA THR A 153 -1.75 -18.29 -25.28
C THR A 153 -1.33 -19.69 -24.79
N ILE A 154 -2.06 -20.25 -23.82
CA ILE A 154 -1.73 -21.53 -23.19
C ILE A 154 -2.10 -22.69 -24.12
N PHE A 155 -1.13 -23.55 -24.40
CA PHE A 155 -1.28 -24.72 -25.27
C PHE A 155 -1.40 -26.02 -24.48
N ALA A 156 -0.61 -26.20 -23.42
CA ALA A 156 -0.66 -27.40 -22.58
C ALA A 156 -0.16 -27.11 -21.15
N GLN A 157 -0.45 -28.05 -20.24
CA GLN A 157 0.03 -28.07 -18.86
C GLN A 157 0.74 -29.40 -18.61
N VAL A 158 1.95 -29.36 -18.07
CA VAL A 158 2.78 -30.56 -17.79
C VAL A 158 2.58 -31.04 -16.36
N VAL A 159 2.46 -30.10 -15.42
CA VAL A 159 2.21 -30.34 -14.00
C VAL A 159 1.14 -29.37 -13.52
N GLU A 160 0.11 -29.88 -12.84
CA GLU A 160 -0.91 -29.10 -12.13
C GLU A 160 -0.56 -29.02 -10.63
N GLY A 161 -0.81 -27.88 -9.97
CA GLY A 161 -0.53 -27.69 -8.54
C GLY A 161 0.21 -26.39 -8.22
N GLY A 162 0.96 -26.39 -7.11
CA GLY A 162 1.61 -25.18 -6.54
C GLY A 162 2.77 -24.59 -7.36
N SER A 163 3.45 -25.41 -8.17
CA SER A 163 4.46 -24.97 -9.16
C SER A 163 4.02 -25.47 -10.54
N PRO A 164 3.06 -24.79 -11.20
CA PRO A 164 2.50 -25.25 -12.46
C PRO A 164 3.48 -25.03 -13.62
N VAL A 165 3.65 -26.04 -14.47
CA VAL A 165 4.47 -25.97 -15.69
C VAL A 165 3.54 -25.79 -16.88
N ASN A 166 3.59 -24.61 -17.51
CA ASN A 166 2.74 -24.28 -18.65
C ASN A 166 3.58 -24.28 -19.93
N ILE A 167 3.01 -24.87 -20.99
CA ILE A 167 3.51 -24.73 -22.36
C ILE A 167 2.57 -23.77 -23.08
N MET A 168 3.14 -22.71 -23.65
CA MET A 168 2.47 -21.67 -24.39
C MET A 168 2.77 -21.84 -25.88
N ILE A 169 1.84 -21.42 -26.73
CA ILE A 169 2.04 -21.32 -28.18
C ILE A 169 2.09 -19.84 -28.57
N CYS A 170 3.13 -19.48 -29.32
CA CYS A 170 3.45 -18.11 -29.72
C CYS A 170 3.30 -17.95 -31.24
N PHE A 171 2.69 -16.84 -31.67
CA PHE A 171 2.35 -16.57 -33.08
C PHE A 171 3.05 -15.29 -33.58
N PRO A 172 4.30 -15.38 -34.07
CA PRO A 172 5.08 -14.19 -34.45
C PRO A 172 4.47 -13.40 -35.61
N ARG A 173 3.63 -14.02 -36.45
CA ARG A 173 2.91 -13.35 -37.54
C ARG A 173 1.75 -12.46 -37.09
N MET A 174 1.35 -12.52 -35.83
CA MET A 174 0.35 -11.63 -35.23
C MET A 174 0.97 -10.39 -34.56
N LEU A 175 2.30 -10.26 -34.54
CA LEU A 175 3.01 -9.16 -33.88
C LEU A 175 2.51 -7.80 -34.42
N HIS A 176 1.91 -6.99 -33.54
CA HIS A 176 1.32 -5.70 -33.91
C HIS A 176 1.34 -4.71 -32.74
N LYS A 177 1.23 -3.43 -33.08
CA LYS A 177 1.02 -2.35 -32.12
C LYS A 177 -0.45 -1.94 -32.06
N LYS A 178 -0.92 -1.56 -30.87
CA LYS A 178 -2.25 -0.94 -30.66
C LYS A 178 -2.32 0.42 -31.32
N TYR A 179 -3.22 0.59 -32.28
CA TYR A 179 -3.44 1.86 -33.00
C TYR A 179 -3.60 3.09 -32.09
N ALA A 180 -4.27 2.94 -30.93
CA ALA A 180 -4.55 4.06 -30.03
C ALA A 180 -3.38 4.44 -29.09
N THR A 181 -2.34 3.61 -28.94
CA THR A 181 -1.26 3.85 -27.97
C THR A 181 0.14 3.56 -28.48
N ASP A 182 0.28 3.07 -29.72
CA ASP A 182 1.50 2.56 -30.36
C ASP A 182 2.30 1.50 -29.57
N LYS A 183 1.65 0.83 -28.62
CA LYS A 183 2.26 -0.21 -27.77
C LYS A 183 2.06 -1.58 -28.38
N TRP A 184 3.08 -2.42 -28.30
CA TRP A 184 2.98 -3.84 -28.64
C TRP A 184 1.87 -4.54 -27.84
N GLU A 185 1.11 -5.41 -28.49
CA GLU A 185 0.02 -6.17 -27.87
C GLU A 185 0.23 -7.68 -28.08
N ALA A 186 0.35 -8.41 -26.97
CA ALA A 186 0.52 -9.86 -26.94
C ALA A 186 -0.76 -10.63 -26.56
N LEU A 187 -1.83 -9.94 -26.13
CA LEU A 187 -3.11 -10.56 -25.83
C LEU A 187 -3.87 -10.90 -27.12
N ILE A 188 -4.12 -12.19 -27.35
CA ILE A 188 -4.90 -12.66 -28.51
C ILE A 188 -6.41 -12.60 -28.17
N PRO A 189 -7.25 -11.92 -28.97
CA PRO A 189 -8.71 -11.90 -28.78
C PRO A 189 -9.34 -13.30 -28.78
N TYR A 190 -10.41 -13.49 -27.99
CA TYR A 190 -11.07 -14.79 -27.81
C TYR A 190 -11.48 -15.43 -29.14
N GLU A 191 -12.00 -14.64 -30.07
CA GLU A 191 -12.51 -15.08 -31.37
C GLU A 191 -11.40 -15.63 -32.26
N ILE A 192 -10.21 -15.03 -32.19
CA ILE A 192 -9.00 -15.48 -32.92
C ILE A 192 -8.48 -16.76 -32.28
N GLN A 193 -8.36 -16.83 -30.95
CA GLN A 193 -7.99 -18.09 -30.29
C GLN A 193 -8.99 -19.21 -30.63
N ARG A 194 -10.30 -18.94 -30.58
CA ARG A 194 -11.34 -19.92 -30.91
C ARG A 194 -11.22 -20.44 -32.35
N LEU A 195 -10.87 -19.59 -33.32
CA LEU A 195 -10.63 -20.00 -34.70
C LEU A 195 -9.46 -21.00 -34.78
N PHE A 196 -8.35 -20.74 -34.09
CA PHE A 196 -7.24 -21.70 -34.00
C PHE A 196 -7.66 -23.05 -33.41
N TRP A 197 -8.44 -23.02 -32.32
CA TRP A 197 -8.90 -24.26 -31.69
C TRP A 197 -9.84 -25.07 -32.59
N ASN A 198 -10.79 -24.42 -33.27
CA ASN A 198 -11.77 -25.09 -34.12
C ASN A 198 -11.17 -25.61 -35.44
N GLU A 199 -10.27 -24.86 -36.09
CA GLU A 199 -9.76 -25.22 -37.43
C GLU A 199 -8.40 -25.94 -37.40
N VAL A 200 -7.60 -25.78 -36.33
CA VAL A 200 -6.23 -26.34 -36.25
C VAL A 200 -6.11 -27.38 -35.13
N LEU A 201 -6.27 -26.97 -33.87
CA LEU A 201 -5.91 -27.81 -32.71
C LEU A 201 -6.86 -28.99 -32.51
N LEU A 202 -8.17 -28.77 -32.43
CA LEU A 202 -9.13 -29.85 -32.19
C LEU A 202 -9.22 -30.84 -33.36
N PRO A 203 -9.19 -30.43 -34.64
CA PRO A 203 -9.11 -31.37 -35.76
C PRO A 203 -7.84 -32.22 -35.75
N ALA A 204 -6.67 -31.61 -35.51
CA ALA A 204 -5.40 -32.33 -35.42
C ALA A 204 -5.40 -33.33 -34.26
N LEU A 205 -5.85 -32.91 -33.06
CA LEU A 205 -5.96 -33.78 -31.89
C LEU A 205 -6.89 -34.97 -32.14
N ARG A 206 -8.07 -34.73 -32.73
CA ARG A 206 -9.03 -35.80 -33.07
C ARG A 206 -8.48 -36.78 -34.10
N ALA A 207 -7.72 -36.30 -35.08
CA ALA A 207 -7.11 -37.14 -36.12
C ALA A 207 -5.92 -37.97 -35.61
N SER A 208 -5.25 -37.54 -34.53
CA SER A 208 -4.10 -38.23 -33.93
C SER A 208 -4.50 -39.26 -32.87
N LEU A 209 -5.78 -39.27 -32.46
CA LEU A 209 -6.32 -40.17 -31.45
C LEU A 209 -6.94 -41.43 -32.08
N GLN A 210 -6.82 -42.55 -31.37
CA GLN A 210 -7.52 -43.79 -31.74
C GLN A 210 -9.04 -43.59 -31.76
N ALA A 211 -9.73 -44.28 -32.66
CA ALA A 211 -11.15 -44.04 -32.97
C ALA A 211 -12.08 -43.99 -31.74
N HIS A 212 -11.86 -44.84 -30.73
CA HIS A 212 -12.66 -44.85 -29.50
C HIS A 212 -12.38 -43.66 -28.57
N HIS A 213 -11.17 -43.10 -28.57
CA HIS A 213 -10.84 -41.90 -27.81
C HIS A 213 -11.46 -40.61 -28.40
N THR A 214 -11.76 -40.59 -29.70
CA THR A 214 -12.36 -39.41 -30.38
C THR A 214 -13.75 -39.01 -29.85
N GLN A 215 -14.41 -39.89 -29.08
CA GLN A 215 -15.70 -39.64 -28.43
C GLN A 215 -15.58 -38.70 -27.22
N TYR A 216 -14.43 -38.67 -26.56
CA TYR A 216 -14.17 -37.85 -25.37
C TYR A 216 -13.69 -36.43 -25.73
N VAL A 217 -13.20 -36.24 -26.96
CA VAL A 217 -12.81 -34.93 -27.50
C VAL A 217 -14.00 -34.30 -28.21
N ALA A 218 -14.31 -33.04 -27.91
CA ALA A 218 -15.37 -32.31 -28.61
C ALA A 218 -14.96 -31.98 -30.06
N ALA A 219 -15.94 -31.77 -30.94
CA ALA A 219 -15.69 -31.36 -32.32
C ALA A 219 -15.38 -29.86 -32.48
N SER A 220 -15.72 -29.02 -31.48
CA SER A 220 -15.46 -27.58 -31.47
C SER A 220 -15.48 -27.03 -30.04
N VAL A 221 -14.99 -25.80 -29.85
CA VAL A 221 -15.01 -25.09 -28.56
C VAL A 221 -16.45 -24.89 -28.05
N GLU A 222 -17.41 -24.58 -28.93
CA GLU A 222 -18.83 -24.42 -28.59
C GLU A 222 -19.40 -25.69 -27.97
N ASN A 223 -19.02 -26.87 -28.51
CA ASN A 223 -19.43 -28.16 -27.97
C ASN A 223 -18.83 -28.45 -26.58
N ILE A 224 -17.72 -27.80 -26.20
CA ILE A 224 -17.16 -27.85 -24.85
C ILE A 224 -17.90 -26.87 -23.93
N GLN A 225 -18.12 -25.63 -24.39
CA GLN A 225 -18.85 -24.60 -23.62
C GLN A 225 -20.30 -25.01 -23.32
N LEU A 226 -20.98 -25.74 -24.21
CA LEU A 226 -22.30 -26.32 -23.94
C LEU A 226 -22.29 -27.33 -22.78
N LYS A 227 -21.16 -28.02 -22.57
CA LYS A 227 -20.95 -29.00 -21.49
C LYS A 227 -20.34 -28.40 -20.21
N ALA A 228 -20.05 -27.10 -20.20
CA ALA A 228 -19.46 -26.41 -19.04
C ALA A 228 -20.53 -26.12 -17.95
N GLY A 229 -20.20 -26.44 -16.70
CA GLY A 229 -21.11 -26.38 -15.55
C GLY A 229 -21.24 -24.99 -14.91
N SER A 230 -20.21 -24.13 -15.02
CA SER A 230 -20.23 -22.77 -14.46
C SER A 230 -20.13 -21.67 -15.53
N LYS A 231 -20.40 -20.41 -15.15
CA LYS A 231 -20.20 -19.24 -16.03
C LYS A 231 -18.71 -18.99 -16.30
N GLU A 232 -17.86 -19.16 -15.29
CA GLU A 232 -16.39 -18.99 -15.43
C GLU A 232 -15.80 -20.02 -16.40
N GLN A 233 -16.24 -21.28 -16.34
CA GLN A 233 -15.83 -22.33 -17.29
C GLN A 233 -16.29 -22.01 -18.73
N LYS A 234 -17.38 -21.24 -18.91
CA LYS A 234 -17.83 -20.76 -20.24
C LYS A 234 -17.02 -19.55 -20.74
N GLN A 235 -16.45 -18.77 -19.83
CA GLN A 235 -15.63 -17.59 -20.14
C GLN A 235 -14.14 -17.91 -20.32
N GLY A 236 -13.68 -19.10 -19.93
CA GLY A 236 -12.33 -19.59 -20.23
C GLY A 236 -11.24 -18.85 -19.46
N GLY A 237 -11.32 -18.84 -18.13
CA GLY A 237 -10.35 -18.13 -17.28
C GLY A 237 -8.89 -18.52 -17.56
N LEU A 238 -7.99 -17.53 -17.48
CA LEU A 238 -6.55 -17.70 -17.65
C LEU A 238 -6.01 -18.81 -16.73
N PHE A 239 -5.13 -19.67 -17.26
CA PHE A 239 -4.59 -20.88 -16.60
C PHE A 239 -5.60 -21.98 -16.21
N ARG A 240 -6.91 -21.81 -16.47
CA ARG A 240 -7.96 -22.82 -16.20
C ARG A 240 -8.55 -23.40 -17.49
N ALA A 241 -7.69 -23.71 -18.47
CA ALA A 241 -8.10 -24.43 -19.67
C ALA A 241 -8.64 -25.82 -19.31
N LYS A 242 -9.62 -26.32 -20.06
CA LYS A 242 -9.95 -27.75 -19.97
C LYS A 242 -8.88 -28.56 -20.68
N THR A 243 -8.07 -29.31 -19.93
CA THR A 243 -7.00 -30.15 -20.48
C THR A 243 -7.49 -31.54 -20.91
N LEU A 244 -6.73 -32.19 -21.80
CA LEU A 244 -6.83 -33.61 -22.13
C LEU A 244 -5.44 -34.23 -22.04
N SER A 245 -5.30 -35.36 -21.34
CA SER A 245 -4.02 -36.09 -21.27
C SER A 245 -3.68 -36.71 -22.64
N VAL A 246 -2.52 -36.37 -23.18
CA VAL A 246 -2.01 -36.79 -24.50
C VAL A 246 -0.62 -37.39 -24.32
N SER A 247 -0.36 -38.55 -24.94
CA SER A 247 0.95 -39.22 -24.92
C SER A 247 1.95 -38.60 -25.90
N PRO A 248 3.27 -38.76 -25.70
CA PRO A 248 4.29 -38.15 -26.57
C PRO A 248 4.09 -38.43 -28.07
N SER A 249 3.78 -39.67 -28.44
CA SER A 249 3.52 -40.06 -29.84
C SER A 249 2.28 -39.39 -30.47
N VAL A 250 1.24 -39.13 -29.67
CA VAL A 250 0.02 -38.44 -30.14
C VAL A 250 0.27 -36.93 -30.20
N LEU A 251 1.13 -36.39 -29.33
CA LEU A 251 1.59 -35.00 -29.41
C LEU A 251 2.39 -34.77 -30.70
N GLU A 252 3.35 -35.63 -31.04
CA GLU A 252 4.15 -35.51 -32.26
C GLU A 252 3.28 -35.53 -33.54
N ASP A 253 2.39 -36.51 -33.70
CA ASP A 253 1.46 -36.59 -34.85
C ASP A 253 0.50 -35.38 -34.89
N MET A 254 0.02 -34.92 -33.73
CA MET A 254 -0.82 -33.71 -33.65
C MET A 254 -0.05 -32.47 -34.12
N LEU A 255 1.20 -32.28 -33.71
CA LEU A 255 2.02 -31.13 -34.08
C LEU A 255 2.35 -31.10 -35.59
N GLU A 256 2.58 -32.25 -36.20
CA GLU A 256 2.75 -32.37 -37.66
C GLU A 256 1.45 -32.00 -38.40
N ARG A 257 0.30 -32.50 -37.93
CA ARG A 257 -1.02 -32.18 -38.49
C ARG A 257 -1.38 -30.70 -38.33
N MET A 258 -1.08 -30.09 -37.19
CA MET A 258 -1.29 -28.65 -36.95
C MET A 258 -0.47 -27.79 -37.94
N ASN A 259 0.82 -28.12 -38.11
CA ASN A 259 1.67 -27.48 -39.11
C ASN A 259 1.11 -27.64 -40.54
N THR A 260 0.63 -28.84 -40.86
CA THR A 260 0.07 -29.17 -42.17
C THR A 260 -1.23 -28.40 -42.44
N ALA A 261 -2.12 -28.25 -41.46
CA ALA A 261 -3.36 -27.47 -41.59
C ALA A 261 -3.05 -25.99 -41.86
N VAL A 262 -2.20 -25.38 -41.03
CA VAL A 262 -1.80 -23.96 -41.14
C VAL A 262 -1.07 -23.65 -42.46
N ARG A 263 -0.30 -24.60 -43.02
CA ARG A 263 0.37 -24.43 -44.32
C ARG A 263 -0.57 -24.60 -45.52
N ARG A 264 -1.68 -25.35 -45.38
CA ARG A 264 -2.61 -25.66 -46.49
C ARG A 264 -3.69 -24.61 -46.69
N ASP A 265 -4.13 -23.93 -45.64
CA ASP A 265 -5.16 -22.89 -45.74
C ASP A 265 -4.56 -21.48 -45.58
N PRO A 266 -4.56 -20.64 -46.63
CA PRO A 266 -4.13 -19.24 -46.55
C PRO A 266 -4.87 -18.41 -45.49
N ASN A 267 -6.12 -18.75 -45.14
CA ASN A 267 -6.87 -18.05 -44.09
C ASN A 267 -6.29 -18.29 -42.69
N LEU A 268 -5.53 -19.37 -42.51
CA LEU A 268 -4.84 -19.72 -41.27
C LEU A 268 -3.38 -19.22 -41.25
N SER A 269 -2.94 -18.50 -42.28
CA SER A 269 -1.55 -18.04 -42.45
C SER A 269 -1.04 -17.12 -41.32
N LEU A 270 -1.94 -16.49 -40.57
CA LEU A 270 -1.65 -15.69 -39.37
C LEU A 270 -1.20 -16.54 -38.16
N TYR A 271 -1.51 -17.83 -38.14
CA TYR A 271 -0.93 -18.81 -37.20
C TYR A 271 0.39 -19.39 -37.70
N GLY A 272 0.83 -19.04 -38.91
CA GLY A 272 2.06 -19.55 -39.51
C GLY A 272 3.30 -19.22 -38.68
N SER A 273 4.32 -20.08 -38.79
CA SER A 273 5.58 -19.93 -38.06
C SER A 273 5.43 -19.95 -36.53
N PHE A 274 4.37 -20.58 -36.00
CA PHE A 274 4.20 -20.75 -34.55
C PHE A 274 5.37 -21.53 -33.92
N PHE A 275 5.60 -21.26 -32.64
CA PHE A 275 6.58 -21.96 -31.80
C PHE A 275 6.06 -22.07 -30.38
N PHE A 276 6.75 -22.85 -29.54
CA PHE A 276 6.37 -23.11 -28.16
C PHE A 276 7.33 -22.48 -27.17
N VAL A 277 6.78 -22.06 -26.04
CA VAL A 277 7.53 -21.62 -24.86
C VAL A 277 7.05 -22.43 -23.66
N LEU A 278 7.92 -23.23 -23.06
CA LEU A 278 7.70 -23.79 -21.74
C LEU A 278 8.14 -22.76 -20.69
N ASP A 279 7.29 -22.53 -19.69
CA ASP A 279 7.53 -21.64 -18.56
C ASP A 279 7.25 -22.41 -17.25
N ALA A 280 8.25 -22.51 -16.39
CA ALA A 280 8.17 -23.19 -15.11
C ALA A 280 8.92 -22.37 -14.04
N LYS A 281 8.25 -22.12 -12.91
CA LYS A 281 8.68 -21.20 -11.85
C LYS A 281 8.46 -21.81 -10.47
N ASN A 282 9.10 -21.24 -9.45
CA ASN A 282 9.02 -21.66 -8.05
C ASN A 282 9.59 -23.09 -7.84
N TYR A 283 10.81 -23.32 -8.34
CA TYR A 283 11.57 -24.57 -8.13
C TYR A 283 12.73 -24.45 -7.14
N LYS A 284 12.95 -23.25 -6.56
CA LYS A 284 13.97 -22.96 -5.56
C LYS A 284 14.11 -24.02 -4.46
N LEU A 285 13.01 -24.35 -3.77
CA LEU A 285 13.07 -25.23 -2.60
C LEU A 285 13.36 -26.69 -2.97
N GLN A 286 12.89 -27.14 -4.14
CA GLN A 286 13.06 -28.50 -4.64
C GLN A 286 14.46 -28.72 -5.23
N THR A 287 15.11 -27.67 -5.72
CA THR A 287 16.42 -27.73 -6.39
C THR A 287 17.58 -27.21 -5.54
N SER A 288 17.32 -26.69 -4.34
CA SER A 288 18.37 -26.13 -3.49
C SER A 288 19.39 -27.19 -3.04
N VAL A 289 20.68 -26.90 -3.22
CA VAL A 289 21.83 -27.72 -2.79
C VAL A 289 22.83 -26.83 -2.05
N PRO A 290 23.34 -27.21 -0.87
CA PRO A 290 24.47 -26.53 -0.24
C PRO A 290 25.74 -26.65 -1.11
N VAL A 291 26.50 -25.56 -1.30
CA VAL A 291 27.71 -25.57 -2.14
C VAL A 291 28.75 -26.59 -1.65
N SER A 292 28.85 -26.76 -0.33
CA SER A 292 29.71 -27.76 0.32
C SER A 292 29.29 -29.22 0.08
N ALA A 293 28.07 -29.46 -0.40
CA ALA A 293 27.54 -30.77 -0.74
C ALA A 293 27.47 -31.03 -2.26
N LEU A 294 27.82 -30.04 -3.09
CA LEU A 294 27.85 -30.20 -4.55
C LEU A 294 28.78 -31.35 -4.94
N SER A 295 28.26 -32.23 -5.78
CA SER A 295 28.99 -33.34 -6.39
C SER A 295 28.48 -33.58 -7.80
N ASN A 296 29.22 -34.34 -8.60
CA ASN A 296 28.86 -34.68 -9.99
C ASN A 296 27.54 -35.50 -10.12
N GLN A 297 26.85 -35.81 -9.02
CA GLN A 297 25.60 -36.57 -8.98
C GLN A 297 24.50 -35.92 -8.11
N ASP A 298 24.79 -34.81 -7.43
CA ASP A 298 23.82 -34.04 -6.65
C ASP A 298 24.03 -32.54 -6.89
N THR A 299 23.55 -32.10 -8.05
CA THR A 299 23.53 -30.68 -8.44
C THR A 299 22.09 -30.15 -8.47
N PRO A 300 21.88 -28.82 -8.47
CA PRO A 300 20.55 -28.23 -8.67
C PRO A 300 19.88 -28.69 -9.97
N TRP A 301 20.69 -28.99 -11.00
CA TRP A 301 20.25 -29.53 -12.28
C TRP A 301 19.75 -30.99 -12.18
N ASP A 302 20.42 -31.84 -11.40
CA ASP A 302 19.98 -33.22 -11.17
C ASP A 302 18.69 -33.27 -10.33
N ARG A 303 18.58 -32.41 -9.31
CA ARG A 303 17.35 -32.25 -8.53
C ARG A 303 16.19 -31.74 -9.38
N LEU A 304 16.45 -30.85 -10.34
CA LEU A 304 15.44 -30.40 -11.31
C LEU A 304 14.95 -31.56 -12.20
N LYS A 305 15.86 -32.40 -12.72
CA LYS A 305 15.49 -33.61 -13.48
C LYS A 305 14.62 -34.57 -12.67
N GLN A 306 14.94 -34.78 -11.40
CA GLN A 306 14.17 -35.63 -10.49
C GLN A 306 12.79 -35.02 -10.16
N THR A 307 12.70 -33.69 -10.06
CA THR A 307 11.45 -32.97 -9.78
C THR A 307 10.51 -32.92 -10.97
N LEU A 308 11.04 -32.87 -12.20
CA LEU A 308 10.28 -32.76 -13.45
C LEU A 308 10.59 -33.91 -14.44
N PRO A 309 10.35 -35.18 -14.08
CA PRO A 309 10.67 -36.34 -14.92
C PRO A 309 9.85 -36.42 -16.22
N GLN A 310 8.79 -35.63 -16.35
CA GLN A 310 7.99 -35.48 -17.57
C GLN A 310 8.79 -34.80 -18.70
N LEU A 311 9.81 -34.01 -18.36
CA LEU A 311 10.59 -33.21 -19.30
C LEU A 311 11.90 -33.91 -19.69
N ASP A 312 12.33 -33.70 -20.93
CA ASP A 312 13.61 -34.21 -21.39
C ASP A 312 14.71 -33.14 -21.36
N PHE A 313 15.23 -32.85 -20.17
CA PHE A 313 16.24 -31.82 -19.96
C PHE A 313 17.50 -31.96 -20.81
N ASP A 314 17.90 -33.18 -21.21
CA ASP A 314 19.08 -33.36 -22.06
C ASP A 314 18.76 -33.11 -23.55
N TYR A 315 17.54 -33.36 -23.99
CA TYR A 315 17.03 -32.89 -25.29
C TYR A 315 16.82 -31.37 -25.30
N MET A 316 16.27 -30.80 -24.22
CA MET A 316 15.99 -29.36 -24.10
C MET A 316 17.26 -28.52 -24.02
N ALA A 317 18.34 -29.03 -23.42
CA ALA A 317 19.64 -28.36 -23.35
C ALA A 317 20.42 -28.38 -24.69
N ASP A 318 20.03 -29.24 -25.64
CA ASP A 318 20.64 -29.29 -26.97
C ASP A 318 20.04 -28.20 -27.88
N ARG A 319 20.89 -27.23 -28.21
CA ARG A 319 20.52 -26.01 -28.95
C ARG A 319 19.97 -26.27 -30.35
N ARG A 320 20.13 -27.47 -30.90
CA ARG A 320 19.52 -27.89 -32.18
C ARG A 320 17.99 -27.98 -32.09
N TYR A 321 17.44 -28.24 -30.90
CA TYR A 321 16.01 -28.44 -30.67
C TYR A 321 15.32 -27.24 -30.00
N GLY A 322 16.07 -26.22 -29.58
CA GLY A 322 15.54 -25.01 -28.96
C GLY A 322 16.55 -24.37 -28.01
N GLU A 323 16.27 -23.16 -27.53
CA GLU A 323 17.10 -22.50 -26.53
C GLU A 323 16.47 -22.71 -25.14
N LEU A 324 17.12 -23.48 -24.27
CA LEU A 324 16.77 -23.60 -22.86
C LEU A 324 17.53 -22.55 -22.06
N THR A 325 16.81 -21.71 -21.34
CA THR A 325 17.31 -20.72 -20.40
C THR A 325 16.91 -21.11 -18.98
N VAL A 326 17.84 -20.95 -18.03
CA VAL A 326 17.67 -21.30 -16.62
C VAL A 326 18.13 -20.16 -15.73
N ASP A 327 17.41 -19.92 -14.63
CA ASP A 327 17.81 -19.01 -13.57
C ASP A 327 18.53 -19.79 -12.46
N LEU A 328 19.86 -19.74 -12.46
CA LEU A 328 20.67 -20.22 -11.34
C LEU A 328 20.77 -19.13 -10.29
N ALA A 329 20.39 -19.42 -9.05
CA ALA A 329 20.56 -18.54 -7.92
C ALA A 329 21.61 -19.07 -6.95
N ILE A 330 22.43 -18.16 -6.42
CA ILE A 330 23.40 -18.40 -5.35
C ILE A 330 22.95 -17.56 -4.15
N THR A 331 22.64 -18.23 -3.04
CA THR A 331 22.18 -17.59 -1.80
C THR A 331 23.22 -17.76 -0.71
N PHE A 332 23.67 -16.66 -0.10
CA PHE A 332 24.65 -16.64 0.98
C PHE A 332 23.94 -16.28 2.29
N ASN A 333 23.90 -17.19 3.27
CA ASN A 333 23.21 -16.97 4.54
C ASN A 333 24.21 -16.96 5.71
N PRO A 334 24.12 -16.01 6.67
CA PRO A 334 25.07 -15.94 7.76
C PRO A 334 24.73 -16.95 8.86
N ARG A 335 25.72 -17.74 9.27
CA ARG A 335 25.66 -18.69 10.38
C ARG A 335 26.34 -18.11 11.62
N ALA A 336 25.67 -17.15 12.25
CA ALA A 336 26.03 -16.61 13.55
C ALA A 336 25.03 -17.12 14.62
N PRO A 337 25.44 -18.02 15.53
CA PRO A 337 24.50 -18.67 16.46
C PRO A 337 23.95 -17.72 17.54
N ASP A 338 24.74 -16.73 17.98
CA ASP A 338 24.41 -15.86 19.10
C ASP A 338 23.75 -14.53 18.69
N VAL A 339 23.89 -14.12 17.42
CA VAL A 339 23.42 -12.83 16.90
C VAL A 339 22.84 -13.04 15.49
N PRO A 340 21.53 -12.82 15.27
CA PRO A 340 20.94 -12.80 13.93
C PRO A 340 21.50 -11.64 13.08
N LEU A 341 21.82 -11.89 11.81
CA LEU A 341 22.50 -10.94 10.92
C LEU A 341 21.74 -10.71 9.61
N VAL A 342 21.78 -9.48 9.09
CA VAL A 342 21.36 -9.09 7.74
C VAL A 342 22.60 -8.85 6.88
N GLY A 343 22.65 -9.48 5.70
CA GLY A 343 23.66 -9.19 4.69
C GLY A 343 23.24 -8.08 3.74
N LEU A 344 24.18 -7.19 3.43
CA LEU A 344 24.04 -6.11 2.45
C LEU A 344 25.17 -6.23 1.41
N TRP A 345 24.81 -6.30 0.13
CA TRP A 345 25.79 -6.19 -0.96
C TRP A 345 26.49 -4.84 -0.95
N ARG A 346 27.82 -4.87 -1.06
CA ARG A 346 28.64 -3.70 -1.36
C ARG A 346 28.55 -3.37 -2.85
N LEU A 347 28.12 -2.15 -3.17
CA LEU A 347 27.84 -1.73 -4.54
C LEU A 347 29.12 -1.57 -5.38
N ASP A 348 30.20 -1.07 -4.80
CA ASP A 348 31.53 -0.99 -5.43
C ASP A 348 32.06 -2.38 -5.85
N VAL A 349 31.89 -3.39 -5.00
CA VAL A 349 32.28 -4.78 -5.31
C VAL A 349 31.34 -5.41 -6.35
N LEU A 350 30.04 -5.13 -6.30
CA LEU A 350 29.10 -5.58 -7.35
C LEU A 350 29.43 -4.94 -8.70
N GLU A 351 29.59 -3.63 -8.79
CA GLU A 351 29.93 -2.93 -10.04
C GLU A 351 31.22 -3.46 -10.65
N ALA A 352 32.27 -3.67 -9.84
CA ALA A 352 33.51 -4.30 -10.28
C ALA A 352 33.31 -5.74 -10.78
N SER A 353 32.47 -6.54 -10.11
CA SER A 353 32.12 -7.90 -10.51
C SER A 353 31.36 -7.94 -11.84
N TYR A 354 30.38 -7.05 -12.03
CA TYR A 354 29.62 -6.91 -13.27
C TYR A 354 30.51 -6.40 -14.42
N GLY A 355 31.37 -5.41 -14.18
CA GLY A 355 32.35 -4.94 -15.16
C GLY A 355 33.32 -6.04 -15.61
N ALA A 356 33.87 -6.81 -14.66
CA ALA A 356 34.76 -7.94 -14.97
C ALA A 356 34.05 -9.08 -15.74
N GLY A 357 32.78 -9.34 -15.41
CA GLY A 357 31.92 -10.25 -16.17
C GLY A 357 31.64 -9.79 -17.60
N GLY A 358 31.78 -8.49 -17.88
CA GLY A 358 31.46 -7.87 -19.17
C GLY A 358 29.96 -7.73 -19.41
N TYR A 359 29.23 -7.47 -18.33
CA TYR A 359 27.84 -7.04 -18.38
C TYR A 359 27.75 -5.59 -18.90
N THR A 360 26.57 -5.21 -19.39
CA THR A 360 26.26 -3.81 -19.73
C THR A 360 26.23 -2.94 -18.47
N ARG A 361 26.18 -1.61 -18.64
CA ARG A 361 25.96 -0.69 -17.52
C ARG A 361 24.59 -1.00 -16.90
N GLY A 362 24.61 -1.63 -15.73
CA GLY A 362 23.43 -2.10 -15.04
C GLY A 362 22.59 -0.99 -14.40
N ASN A 363 21.38 -1.35 -14.00
CA ASN A 363 20.61 -0.56 -13.06
C ASN A 363 21.08 -0.88 -11.64
N LEU A 364 21.60 0.14 -10.97
CA LEU A 364 21.97 0.09 -9.56
C LEU A 364 20.78 0.56 -8.71
N HIS A 365 20.60 -0.08 -7.55
CA HIS A 365 19.50 0.17 -6.63
C HIS A 365 20.04 0.41 -5.23
N HIS A 366 19.95 1.65 -4.74
CA HIS A 366 20.35 1.98 -3.36
C HIS A 366 19.29 1.50 -2.36
N ILE A 367 19.71 0.90 -1.24
CA ILE A 367 18.80 0.42 -0.19
C ILE A 367 18.77 1.41 0.98
N ALA A 368 17.57 1.79 1.45
CA ALA A 368 17.37 2.82 2.47
C ALA A 368 18.11 4.15 2.19
N SER A 369 18.24 4.48 0.91
CA SER A 369 18.99 5.64 0.38
C SER A 369 20.48 5.65 0.76
N LEU A 370 21.12 4.48 0.96
CA LEU A 370 22.56 4.35 1.25
C LEU A 370 23.40 4.38 -0.03
N SER A 371 24.50 5.13 -0.07
CA SER A 371 25.37 5.22 -1.27
C SER A 371 26.08 3.92 -1.63
N ARG A 372 26.61 3.19 -0.65
CA ARG A 372 27.50 2.04 -0.88
C ARG A 372 26.81 0.66 -0.81
N TYR A 373 25.50 0.61 -0.51
CA TYR A 373 24.78 -0.63 -0.23
C TYR A 373 23.47 -0.72 -1.01
N GLY A 374 23.17 -1.90 -1.54
CA GLY A 374 22.05 -2.00 -2.47
C GLY A 374 21.88 -3.33 -3.18
N ALA A 375 21.42 -3.23 -4.42
CA ALA A 375 21.25 -4.32 -5.38
C ALA A 375 21.69 -3.83 -6.78
N MET A 376 22.01 -4.75 -7.69
CA MET A 376 22.38 -4.45 -9.07
C MET A 376 21.71 -5.43 -10.03
N GLN A 377 21.40 -4.98 -11.25
CA GLN A 377 20.92 -5.85 -12.33
C GLN A 377 21.43 -5.38 -13.69
N ALA A 378 21.84 -6.30 -14.55
CA ALA A 378 22.34 -5.98 -15.89
C ALA A 378 22.16 -7.14 -16.87
N THR A 379 22.06 -6.81 -18.15
CA THR A 379 22.20 -7.79 -19.25
C THR A 379 23.67 -8.05 -19.54
N MET A 380 24.00 -9.24 -20.03
CA MET A 380 25.35 -9.53 -20.54
C MET A 380 25.60 -8.74 -21.84
N GLY A 381 26.83 -8.26 -22.07
CA GLY A 381 27.18 -7.64 -23.34
C GLY A 381 26.98 -8.60 -24.51
N ALA A 382 26.42 -8.13 -25.63
CA ALA A 382 25.90 -9.01 -26.69
C ALA A 382 26.92 -10.04 -27.24
N GLU A 383 28.18 -9.66 -27.39
CA GLU A 383 29.26 -10.57 -27.83
C GLU A 383 29.56 -11.65 -26.79
N ARG A 384 29.77 -11.26 -25.52
CA ARG A 384 29.98 -12.23 -24.43
C ARG A 384 28.78 -13.13 -24.20
N SER A 385 27.57 -12.60 -24.37
CA SER A 385 26.33 -13.38 -24.31
C SER A 385 26.28 -14.45 -25.41
N ARG A 386 26.78 -14.13 -26.61
CA ARG A 386 26.91 -15.08 -27.72
C ARG A 386 27.90 -16.21 -27.45
N HIS A 387 28.94 -15.97 -26.65
CA HIS A 387 30.00 -16.95 -26.37
C HIS A 387 29.75 -17.76 -25.08
N GLY A 388 29.41 -17.09 -23.98
CA GLY A 388 29.20 -17.72 -22.67
C GLY A 388 27.76 -18.12 -22.36
N HIS A 389 26.79 -17.81 -23.24
CA HIS A 389 25.36 -18.10 -23.07
C HIS A 389 24.71 -17.54 -21.78
N VAL A 390 25.37 -16.62 -21.10
CA VAL A 390 24.81 -15.83 -19.99
C VAL A 390 24.06 -14.64 -20.59
N LEU A 391 22.83 -14.40 -20.13
CA LEU A 391 21.94 -13.38 -20.67
C LEU A 391 21.81 -12.17 -19.73
N TYR A 392 21.73 -12.43 -18.42
CA TYR A 392 21.36 -11.44 -17.40
C TYR A 392 21.83 -11.89 -16.01
N ARG A 393 22.10 -10.92 -15.13
CA ARG A 393 22.43 -11.14 -13.70
C ARG A 393 21.73 -10.13 -12.81
N SER A 394 21.24 -10.58 -11.64
CA SER A 394 20.63 -9.74 -10.61
C SER A 394 21.11 -10.12 -9.21
N SER A 395 21.78 -9.20 -8.52
CA SER A 395 22.24 -9.39 -7.14
C SER A 395 21.41 -8.51 -6.19
N TYR A 396 20.80 -9.09 -5.15
CA TYR A 396 19.93 -8.38 -4.20
C TYR A 396 20.00 -8.93 -2.76
N ASN A 397 19.60 -8.10 -1.78
CA ASN A 397 19.63 -8.44 -0.35
C ASN A 397 18.30 -9.09 0.07
N LEU A 398 18.28 -10.20 0.83
CA LEU A 398 17.04 -10.92 1.15
C LEU A 398 16.11 -10.23 2.17
N GLN A 399 16.55 -9.15 2.80
CA GLN A 399 15.73 -8.41 3.79
C GLN A 399 14.36 -7.94 3.28
N TYR A 400 14.19 -7.76 1.96
CA TYR A 400 12.93 -7.34 1.36
C TYR A 400 11.81 -8.39 1.53
N GLU A 401 12.15 -9.66 1.77
CA GLU A 401 11.20 -10.74 2.07
C GLU A 401 10.30 -10.41 3.29
N VAL A 402 10.77 -9.56 4.22
CA VAL A 402 9.99 -9.08 5.38
C VAL A 402 8.71 -8.32 4.97
N ILE A 403 8.74 -7.64 3.81
CA ILE A 403 7.60 -6.84 3.31
C ILE A 403 7.09 -7.29 1.93
N ARG A 404 7.70 -8.34 1.34
CA ARG A 404 7.36 -8.90 0.04
C ARG A 404 5.95 -9.52 0.07
N PRO A 405 5.01 -9.06 -0.76
CA PRO A 405 3.70 -9.71 -0.88
C PRO A 405 3.80 -10.98 -1.72
N SER A 406 2.89 -11.93 -1.50
CA SER A 406 2.87 -13.26 -2.17
C SER A 406 2.80 -13.20 -3.70
N ASN A 407 2.25 -12.13 -4.26
CA ASN A 407 2.17 -11.89 -5.71
C ASN A 407 3.44 -11.23 -6.30
N ASN A 408 4.46 -10.96 -5.46
CA ASN A 408 5.70 -10.27 -5.81
C ASN A 408 5.53 -8.90 -6.49
N GLN A 409 4.44 -8.18 -6.18
CA GLN A 409 4.23 -6.80 -6.63
C GLN A 409 4.33 -5.86 -5.43
N PRO A 410 5.44 -5.10 -5.29
CA PRO A 410 5.58 -4.12 -4.21
C PRO A 410 4.38 -3.18 -4.17
N TYR A 411 3.73 -3.11 -3.01
CA TYR A 411 2.60 -2.22 -2.76
C TYR A 411 2.94 -1.23 -1.65
N PHE A 412 2.50 0.00 -1.87
CA PHE A 412 2.44 1.07 -0.91
C PHE A 412 1.23 1.94 -1.24
N ALA A 413 0.83 2.81 -0.33
CA ALA A 413 -0.21 3.81 -0.60
C ALA A 413 0.22 4.73 -1.77
N GLU A 414 -0.76 5.27 -2.48
CA GLU A 414 -0.49 6.20 -3.57
C GLU A 414 -0.05 7.55 -3.01
N ASP A 415 0.80 8.30 -3.72
CA ASP A 415 1.32 9.58 -3.24
C ASP A 415 0.17 10.61 -3.00
N GLY A 416 -0.95 10.45 -3.72
CA GLY A 416 -2.20 11.19 -3.47
C GLY A 416 -2.85 10.87 -2.10
N ASP A 417 -2.80 9.62 -1.64
CA ASP A 417 -3.28 9.24 -0.29
C ASP A 417 -2.45 9.95 0.80
N ALA A 418 -1.13 10.05 0.59
CA ALA A 418 -0.23 10.76 1.50
C ALA A 418 -0.50 12.28 1.49
N TYR A 419 -0.80 12.85 0.33
CA TYR A 419 -1.10 14.28 0.13
C TYR A 419 -2.44 14.70 0.76
N GLU A 420 -3.44 13.82 0.77
CA GLU A 420 -4.71 14.06 1.46
C GLU A 420 -4.70 13.65 2.95
N GLY A 421 -3.63 12.99 3.41
CA GLY A 421 -3.54 12.45 4.78
C GLY A 421 -4.52 11.31 5.02
N HIS A 422 -4.78 10.49 3.99
CA HIS A 422 -5.71 9.38 4.05
C HIS A 422 -5.24 8.25 4.97
N VAL A 423 -6.22 7.55 5.55
CA VAL A 423 -5.99 6.47 6.51
C VAL A 423 -5.20 5.31 5.88
N ILE A 424 -5.27 5.12 4.57
CA ILE A 424 -4.54 4.08 3.82
C ILE A 424 -3.03 4.30 3.93
N TYR A 425 -2.54 5.52 3.68
CA TYR A 425 -1.13 5.88 3.87
C TYR A 425 -0.64 5.59 5.29
N HIS A 426 -1.44 5.98 6.30
CA HIS A 426 -1.12 5.67 7.69
C HIS A 426 -1.08 4.18 8.00
N GLN A 427 -2.00 3.40 7.45
CA GLN A 427 -2.03 1.94 7.62
C GLN A 427 -0.80 1.27 6.99
N GLU A 428 -0.38 1.70 5.80
CA GLU A 428 0.79 1.12 5.12
C GLU A 428 2.13 1.48 5.79
N CYS A 429 2.31 2.72 6.26
CA CYS A 429 3.47 3.07 7.09
C CYS A 429 3.49 2.25 8.39
N ASN A 430 2.36 2.19 9.11
CA ASN A 430 2.27 1.42 10.36
C ASN A 430 2.50 -0.08 10.13
N ARG A 431 2.07 -0.64 8.98
CA ARG A 431 2.33 -2.04 8.58
C ARG A 431 3.84 -2.29 8.42
N ARG A 432 4.56 -1.39 7.74
CA ARG A 432 6.03 -1.47 7.57
C ARG A 432 6.76 -1.34 8.91
N VAL A 433 6.41 -0.35 9.73
CA VAL A 433 6.97 -0.16 11.08
C VAL A 433 6.74 -1.39 11.95
N THR A 434 5.53 -1.97 11.93
CA THR A 434 5.20 -3.20 12.67
C THR A 434 6.01 -4.40 12.19
N ALA A 435 6.17 -4.56 10.87
CA ALA A 435 6.95 -5.65 10.30
C ALA A 435 8.43 -5.56 10.72
N TYR A 436 9.04 -4.38 10.61
CA TYR A 436 10.45 -4.15 10.98
C TYR A 436 10.70 -4.15 12.49
N ALA A 437 9.74 -3.72 13.31
CA ALA A 437 9.85 -3.76 14.77
C ALA A 437 9.65 -5.16 15.37
N GLY A 438 9.07 -6.09 14.59
CA GLY A 438 8.68 -7.44 15.00
C GLY A 438 9.78 -8.51 14.88
N ASP A 439 9.36 -9.74 14.61
CA ASP A 439 10.21 -10.93 14.72
C ASP A 439 11.38 -11.01 13.72
N CYS A 440 11.38 -10.23 12.64
CA CYS A 440 12.50 -10.19 11.69
C CYS A 440 13.82 -9.75 12.34
N ARG A 441 13.76 -8.94 13.42
CA ARG A 441 14.93 -8.56 14.24
C ARG A 441 15.64 -9.75 14.90
N ARG A 442 14.95 -10.89 15.00
CA ARG A 442 15.45 -12.15 15.59
C ARG A 442 15.81 -13.20 14.53
N GLN A 443 15.78 -12.85 13.26
CA GLN A 443 16.02 -13.76 12.13
C GLN A 443 17.20 -13.25 11.30
N SER A 444 17.98 -14.17 10.74
CA SER A 444 19.06 -13.84 9.81
C SER A 444 18.51 -13.73 8.38
N PHE A 445 18.98 -12.73 7.63
CA PHE A 445 18.65 -12.55 6.22
C PHE A 445 19.93 -12.52 5.40
N GLY A 446 20.07 -13.46 4.49
CA GLY A 446 21.18 -13.52 3.56
C GLY A 446 21.10 -12.49 2.43
N ILE A 447 21.91 -12.75 1.41
CA ILE A 447 21.89 -12.08 0.11
C ILE A 447 21.78 -13.12 -0.99
N ARG A 448 21.40 -12.69 -2.20
CA ARG A 448 21.22 -13.57 -3.35
C ARG A 448 21.81 -12.93 -4.61
N ASP A 449 22.38 -13.78 -5.46
CA ASP A 449 22.85 -13.44 -6.80
C ASP A 449 22.23 -14.43 -7.78
N GLU A 450 21.52 -13.94 -8.79
CA GLU A 450 20.79 -14.72 -9.77
C GLU A 450 21.38 -14.50 -11.16
N ILE A 451 21.67 -15.59 -11.87
CA ILE A 451 22.30 -15.56 -13.20
C ILE A 451 21.42 -16.37 -14.15
N ARG A 452 20.91 -15.69 -15.17
CA ARG A 452 20.13 -16.29 -16.26
C ARG A 452 21.06 -16.72 -17.37
N MET A 453 21.12 -18.02 -17.65
CA MET A 453 22.05 -18.61 -18.62
C MET A 453 21.44 -19.78 -19.42
N GLY A 454 22.09 -20.15 -20.53
CA GLY A 454 21.72 -21.32 -21.33
C GLY A 454 21.93 -22.64 -20.57
N GLY A 455 21.04 -23.61 -20.79
CA GLY A 455 21.05 -24.90 -20.08
C GLY A 455 22.29 -25.78 -20.33
N GLN A 456 23.00 -25.58 -21.44
CA GLN A 456 24.33 -26.18 -21.65
C GLN A 456 25.39 -25.48 -20.79
N ALA A 457 25.45 -24.14 -20.86
CA ALA A 457 26.40 -23.36 -20.06
C ALA A 457 26.22 -23.59 -18.55
N LEU A 458 24.99 -23.82 -18.07
CA LEU A 458 24.75 -24.20 -16.67
C LEU A 458 25.51 -25.47 -16.23
N LYS A 459 25.63 -26.48 -17.10
CA LYS A 459 26.34 -27.73 -16.77
C LYS A 459 27.83 -27.47 -16.56
N GLU A 460 28.44 -26.70 -17.48
CA GLU A 460 29.84 -26.27 -17.41
C GLU A 460 30.05 -25.29 -16.24
N TYR A 461 29.08 -24.41 -15.99
CA TYR A 461 29.13 -23.41 -14.92
C TYR A 461 29.21 -24.08 -13.54
N LEU A 462 28.48 -25.16 -13.28
CA LEU A 462 28.39 -25.81 -11.96
C LEU A 462 29.70 -26.51 -11.50
N GLU A 463 30.74 -26.57 -12.33
CA GLU A 463 32.04 -27.12 -11.96
C GLU A 463 32.89 -26.13 -11.14
N GLY A 464 33.62 -26.59 -10.11
CA GLY A 464 34.60 -25.77 -9.38
C GLY A 464 34.05 -24.72 -8.40
N TRP A 465 32.76 -24.75 -8.05
CA TRP A 465 32.15 -23.71 -7.19
C TRP A 465 32.65 -23.63 -5.76
N GLN A 466 33.15 -24.73 -5.18
CA GLN A 466 33.57 -24.74 -3.78
C GLN A 466 34.75 -23.78 -3.51
N ASP A 467 35.76 -23.79 -4.38
CA ASP A 467 36.91 -22.90 -4.26
C ASP A 467 36.58 -21.47 -4.70
N THR A 468 35.81 -21.33 -5.79
CA THR A 468 35.38 -20.02 -6.32
C THR A 468 34.52 -19.25 -5.30
N THR A 469 33.63 -19.95 -4.58
CA THR A 469 32.81 -19.36 -3.51
C THR A 469 33.66 -18.86 -2.35
N ARG A 470 34.75 -19.58 -2.02
CA ARG A 470 35.67 -19.20 -0.96
C ARG A 470 36.48 -17.95 -1.33
N GLU A 471 37.11 -17.92 -2.50
CA GLU A 471 37.83 -16.74 -3.01
C GLU A 471 36.90 -15.50 -3.06
N PHE A 472 35.63 -15.71 -3.44
CA PHE A 472 34.64 -14.64 -3.44
C PHE A 472 34.33 -14.12 -2.02
N LEU A 473 34.09 -14.99 -1.04
CA LEU A 473 33.84 -14.57 0.36
C LEU A 473 35.07 -13.92 1.01
N GLU A 474 36.28 -14.38 0.68
CA GLU A 474 37.56 -13.76 1.10
C GLU A 474 37.78 -12.34 0.54
N SER A 475 37.00 -11.92 -0.48
CA SER A 475 37.00 -10.54 -1.00
C SER A 475 36.05 -9.59 -0.23
N GLU A 476 35.44 -10.06 0.86
CA GLU A 476 34.49 -9.32 1.72
C GLU A 476 33.35 -8.57 0.96
N PRO A 477 32.65 -9.21 -0.01
CA PRO A 477 31.67 -8.54 -0.89
C PRO A 477 30.37 -8.15 -0.17
N VAL A 478 30.25 -8.50 1.11
CA VAL A 478 29.05 -8.36 1.94
C VAL A 478 29.42 -7.60 3.21
N LEU A 479 28.57 -6.67 3.62
CA LEU A 479 28.54 -6.20 5.00
C LEU A 479 27.44 -6.96 5.76
N TRP A 480 27.80 -7.58 6.89
CA TRP A 480 26.86 -8.22 7.80
C TRP A 480 26.58 -7.31 8.99
N ILE A 481 25.31 -6.99 9.25
CA ILE A 481 24.89 -6.11 10.36
C ILE A 481 23.91 -6.87 11.27
N PRO A 482 23.92 -6.68 12.60
CA PRO A 482 22.90 -7.25 13.49
C PRO A 482 21.47 -6.91 13.02
N SER A 483 20.63 -7.93 12.86
CA SER A 483 19.24 -7.78 12.40
C SER A 483 18.44 -6.83 13.29
N ASP A 484 18.72 -6.82 14.59
CA ASP A 484 18.11 -5.89 15.53
C ASP A 484 18.43 -4.44 15.18
N THR A 485 19.71 -4.09 15.04
CA THR A 485 20.19 -2.75 14.66
C THR A 485 19.62 -2.31 13.31
N TRP A 486 19.69 -3.20 12.31
CA TRP A 486 19.27 -2.90 10.95
C TRP A 486 17.77 -2.63 10.83
N PHE A 487 16.91 -3.58 11.23
CA PHE A 487 15.46 -3.39 11.10
C PHE A 487 14.92 -2.32 12.04
N LEU A 488 15.56 -2.10 13.20
CA LEU A 488 15.21 -0.99 14.08
C LEU A 488 15.50 0.37 13.42
N TYR A 489 16.61 0.51 12.69
CA TYR A 489 16.87 1.70 11.86
C TYR A 489 15.82 1.88 10.77
N LEU A 490 15.48 0.83 10.00
CA LEU A 490 14.42 0.92 8.97
C LEU A 490 13.07 1.33 9.58
N SER A 491 12.70 0.79 10.75
CA SER A 491 11.46 1.13 11.45
C SER A 491 11.41 2.61 11.84
N VAL A 492 12.49 3.14 12.42
CA VAL A 492 12.57 4.55 12.84
C VAL A 492 12.59 5.48 11.63
N ARG A 493 13.30 5.13 10.54
CA ARG A 493 13.33 5.96 9.33
C ARG A 493 11.96 6.08 8.65
N VAL A 494 11.16 5.00 8.60
CA VAL A 494 9.77 5.08 8.11
C VAL A 494 8.88 5.90 9.05
N ASP A 495 9.00 5.70 10.36
CA ASP A 495 8.18 6.39 11.37
C ASP A 495 8.43 7.91 11.35
N GLU A 496 9.69 8.34 11.31
CA GLU A 496 10.04 9.77 11.25
C GLU A 496 9.63 10.41 9.91
N LEU A 497 9.78 9.72 8.78
CA LEU A 497 9.29 10.21 7.48
C LEU A 497 7.74 10.34 7.45
N GLN A 498 7.02 9.43 8.13
CA GLN A 498 5.57 9.53 8.31
C GLN A 498 5.19 10.73 9.19
N HIS A 499 5.89 10.95 10.30
CA HIS A 499 5.68 12.12 11.16
C HIS A 499 5.95 13.43 10.42
N LEU A 500 6.97 13.46 9.55
CA LEU A 500 7.23 14.58 8.66
C LEU A 500 6.08 14.83 7.68
N GLN A 501 5.56 13.80 7.01
CA GLN A 501 4.38 13.96 6.12
C GLN A 501 3.16 14.50 6.88
N VAL A 502 2.93 14.08 8.13
CA VAL A 502 1.87 14.64 8.99
C VAL A 502 2.09 16.12 9.28
N ARG A 503 3.33 16.54 9.52
CA ARG A 503 3.68 17.96 9.76
C ARG A 503 3.45 18.81 8.50
N ILE A 504 3.86 18.31 7.33
CA ILE A 504 3.63 18.97 6.04
C ILE A 504 2.14 19.11 5.73
N ASN A 505 1.34 18.07 5.99
CA ASN A 505 -0.12 18.13 5.82
C ASN A 505 -0.81 19.13 6.76
N ARG A 506 -0.21 19.44 7.91
CA ARG A 506 -0.69 20.49 8.84
C ARG A 506 -0.26 21.90 8.38
N GLN A 507 1.00 22.07 8.00
CA GLN A 507 1.57 23.37 7.61
C GLN A 507 1.12 23.83 6.21
N LYS A 508 0.84 22.89 5.30
CA LYS A 508 0.38 23.14 3.92
C LYS A 508 1.28 24.11 3.12
N PRO A 509 2.57 23.78 2.95
CA PRO A 509 3.47 24.59 2.12
C PRO A 509 3.00 24.63 0.65
N PRO A 510 3.40 25.66 -0.13
CA PRO A 510 3.02 25.82 -1.53
C PRO A 510 3.45 24.67 -2.47
N ASN A 511 4.52 23.94 -2.11
CA ASN A 511 5.03 22.75 -2.81
C ASN A 511 4.71 21.43 -2.10
N ARG A 512 3.56 21.35 -1.43
CA ARG A 512 3.16 20.17 -0.64
C ARG A 512 3.15 18.87 -1.45
N GLY A 513 2.72 18.90 -2.71
CA GLY A 513 2.70 17.76 -3.63
C GLY A 513 4.10 17.29 -4.01
N VAL A 514 5.01 18.23 -4.32
CA VAL A 514 6.44 17.94 -4.55
C VAL A 514 7.05 17.26 -3.33
N LEU A 515 6.93 17.90 -2.16
CA LEU A 515 7.43 17.37 -0.89
C LEU A 515 6.83 15.99 -0.53
N THR A 516 5.52 15.83 -0.72
CA THR A 516 4.83 14.55 -0.46
C THR A 516 5.37 13.43 -1.33
N SER A 517 5.59 13.70 -2.62
CA SER A 517 6.09 12.71 -3.58
C SER A 517 7.53 12.32 -3.24
N LEU A 518 8.37 13.29 -2.87
CA LEU A 518 9.75 13.06 -2.40
C LEU A 518 9.78 12.20 -1.12
N LEU A 519 8.91 12.46 -0.14
CA LEU A 519 8.84 11.65 1.08
C LEU A 519 8.28 10.26 0.83
N CYS A 520 7.28 10.12 -0.04
CA CYS A 520 6.77 8.80 -0.45
C CYS A 520 7.87 7.98 -1.13
N HIS A 521 8.69 8.61 -1.97
CA HIS A 521 9.86 7.98 -2.59
C HIS A 521 10.89 7.53 -1.53
N LEU A 522 11.31 8.41 -0.61
CA LEU A 522 12.24 8.06 0.47
C LEU A 522 11.70 6.92 1.38
N ILE A 523 10.39 6.87 1.65
CA ILE A 523 9.77 5.76 2.41
C ILE A 523 9.80 4.45 1.61
N LYS A 524 9.61 4.51 0.29
CA LYS A 524 9.67 3.33 -0.59
C LYS A 524 11.10 2.78 -0.63
N GLU A 525 12.12 3.64 -0.78
CA GLU A 525 13.54 3.23 -0.80
C GLU A 525 14.02 2.47 0.45
N VAL A 526 13.39 2.68 1.63
CA VAL A 526 13.67 1.86 2.83
C VAL A 526 13.49 0.36 2.57
N SER A 527 12.54 0.01 1.69
CA SER A 527 12.08 -1.36 1.47
C SER A 527 12.29 -1.90 0.07
N SER A 528 12.30 -1.02 -0.94
CA SER A 528 12.24 -1.36 -2.35
C SER A 528 12.49 -0.11 -3.20
N THR A 529 13.45 -0.15 -4.11
CA THR A 529 13.70 0.98 -5.03
C THR A 529 12.52 1.16 -5.98
N ASP A 530 12.05 2.41 -6.14
CA ASP A 530 11.01 2.74 -7.11
C ASP A 530 11.53 2.55 -8.53
N LEU A 531 10.84 1.74 -9.34
CA LEU A 531 11.27 1.39 -10.70
C LEU A 531 11.53 2.61 -11.60
N ILE A 532 10.70 3.64 -11.50
CA ILE A 532 10.92 4.98 -12.08
C ILE A 532 10.13 5.97 -11.19
N PRO A 533 10.79 6.85 -10.39
CA PRO A 533 10.08 7.89 -9.66
C PRO A 533 9.49 8.94 -10.62
N PRO A 534 8.40 9.65 -10.23
CA PRO A 534 7.80 10.71 -11.03
C PRO A 534 8.80 11.79 -11.49
N ALA A 535 8.51 12.46 -12.61
CA ALA A 535 9.44 13.41 -13.21
C ALA A 535 9.90 14.53 -12.24
N HIS A 536 8.97 15.12 -11.50
CA HIS A 536 9.25 16.15 -10.49
C HIS A 536 10.02 15.62 -9.27
N VAL A 537 9.92 14.32 -8.96
CA VAL A 537 10.75 13.69 -7.91
C VAL A 537 12.18 13.53 -8.42
N ARG A 538 12.39 13.12 -9.67
CA ARG A 538 13.74 13.08 -10.28
C ARG A 538 14.40 14.46 -10.33
N GLU A 539 13.62 15.48 -10.69
CA GLU A 539 14.06 16.88 -10.67
C GLU A 539 14.42 17.32 -9.24
N SER A 540 13.57 17.03 -8.25
CA SER A 540 13.85 17.32 -6.83
C SER A 540 15.12 16.64 -6.32
N LEU A 541 15.36 15.37 -6.70
CA LEU A 541 16.57 14.63 -6.34
C LEU A 541 17.82 15.19 -7.02
N ALA A 542 17.71 15.68 -8.26
CA ALA A 542 18.81 16.33 -8.96
C ALA A 542 19.16 17.69 -8.34
N LEU A 543 18.14 18.51 -8.01
CA LEU A 543 18.30 19.80 -7.34
C LEU A 543 18.87 19.68 -5.91
N LEU A 544 18.51 18.62 -5.19
CA LEU A 544 19.09 18.27 -3.89
C LEU A 544 20.48 17.63 -3.97
N GLU A 545 21.05 17.50 -5.19
CA GLU A 545 22.29 16.78 -5.46
C GLU A 545 22.34 15.41 -4.76
N ALA A 546 21.25 14.65 -4.82
CA ALA A 546 21.03 13.48 -3.95
C ALA A 546 22.19 12.47 -3.98
N GLN A 547 22.80 12.25 -5.15
CA GLN A 547 23.98 11.38 -5.28
C GLN A 547 25.20 11.95 -4.56
N THR A 548 25.46 13.26 -4.65
CA THR A 548 26.54 13.96 -3.95
C THR A 548 26.35 13.85 -2.44
N VAL A 549 25.12 14.09 -1.96
CA VAL A 549 24.75 13.95 -0.54
C VAL A 549 24.96 12.51 -0.07
N MET A 550 24.43 11.52 -0.80
CA MET A 550 24.58 10.10 -0.47
C MET A 550 26.05 9.67 -0.43
N ASN A 551 26.86 10.09 -1.40
CA ASN A 551 28.28 9.74 -1.48
C ASN A 551 29.09 10.40 -0.35
N SER A 552 28.72 11.63 0.06
CA SER A 552 29.45 12.40 1.08
C SER A 552 29.04 12.04 2.52
N PHE A 553 27.77 11.74 2.75
CA PHE A 553 27.18 11.52 4.08
C PHE A 553 26.72 10.07 4.31
N GLY A 554 27.02 9.15 3.39
CA GLY A 554 26.68 7.72 3.47
C GLY A 554 25.22 7.38 3.19
N ALA A 555 24.30 8.33 3.40
CA ALA A 555 22.87 8.19 3.09
C ALA A 555 22.27 9.52 2.61
N MET A 556 21.11 9.45 1.94
CA MET A 556 20.34 10.64 1.58
C MET A 556 19.78 11.31 2.83
N PHE A 557 20.03 12.61 2.97
CA PHE A 557 19.54 13.48 4.03
C PHE A 557 19.03 14.81 3.47
N LEU A 558 17.99 15.36 4.08
CA LEU A 558 17.41 16.66 3.72
C LEU A 558 18.03 17.75 4.61
N HIS A 559 19.31 18.04 4.39
CA HIS A 559 20.13 18.91 5.25
C HIS A 559 19.58 20.33 5.47
N THR A 560 18.89 20.85 4.45
CA THR A 560 18.35 22.21 4.32
C THR A 560 16.87 22.29 4.70
N LEU A 561 16.22 21.15 4.97
CA LEU A 561 14.84 21.11 5.43
C LEU A 561 14.65 21.98 6.67
N ASP A 562 13.76 22.95 6.59
CA ASP A 562 13.39 23.87 7.67
C ASP A 562 11.85 24.00 7.72
N PHE A 563 11.31 24.11 8.93
CA PHE A 563 9.88 24.18 9.19
C PHE A 563 9.37 25.58 9.51
N ASP A 564 10.29 26.51 9.77
CA ASP A 564 9.97 27.88 10.19
C ASP A 564 9.83 28.82 8.98
N VAL A 565 10.09 28.30 7.77
CA VAL A 565 9.92 28.95 6.46
C VAL A 565 8.80 28.30 5.63
N ASN A 566 8.21 29.05 4.71
CA ASN A 566 7.08 28.58 3.89
C ASN A 566 7.52 27.58 2.80
N VAL A 567 8.66 27.83 2.17
CA VAL A 567 9.34 26.89 1.27
C VAL A 567 10.31 26.08 2.12
N MET A 568 9.91 24.87 2.51
CA MET A 568 10.61 24.08 3.52
C MET A 568 11.99 23.55 3.09
N ILE A 569 12.23 23.48 1.78
CA ILE A 569 13.50 23.05 1.17
C ILE A 569 13.76 24.05 0.03
N PRO A 570 14.71 24.99 0.18
CA PRO A 570 14.92 26.07 -0.80
C PRO A 570 15.41 25.60 -2.17
N GLU A 571 16.04 24.43 -2.24
CA GLU A 571 16.68 23.92 -3.47
C GLU A 571 15.66 23.37 -4.48
N ILE A 572 14.51 22.90 -4.00
CA ILE A 572 13.48 22.27 -4.84
C ILE A 572 12.37 23.26 -5.20
N GLN A 573 11.57 22.89 -6.20
CA GLN A 573 10.45 23.67 -6.71
C GLN A 573 9.56 24.27 -5.60
N GLU A 574 9.35 25.59 -5.63
CA GLU A 574 8.62 26.35 -4.60
C GLU A 574 7.09 26.12 -4.59
N TYR A 575 6.48 25.71 -5.72
CA TYR A 575 5.02 25.56 -5.88
C TYR A 575 4.65 24.27 -6.62
N ASP A 576 3.52 23.66 -6.24
CA ASP A 576 2.96 22.52 -6.98
C ASP A 576 2.41 22.96 -8.36
N THR A 577 2.93 22.38 -9.45
CA THR A 577 2.37 22.56 -10.80
C THR A 577 1.16 21.66 -11.06
N GLU A 578 0.40 21.97 -12.11
CA GLU A 578 -0.68 21.09 -12.59
C GLU A 578 -0.16 19.69 -13.00
N THR A 579 1.11 19.58 -13.45
CA THR A 579 1.76 18.29 -13.72
C THR A 579 2.01 17.48 -12.43
N VAL A 580 2.47 18.12 -11.35
CA VAL A 580 2.60 17.49 -10.02
C VAL A 580 1.24 17.02 -9.53
N LEU A 581 0.22 17.88 -9.53
CA LEU A 581 -1.13 17.53 -9.09
C LEU A 581 -1.75 16.40 -9.93
N SER A 582 -1.51 16.41 -11.26
CA SER A 582 -1.96 15.33 -12.16
C SER A 582 -1.27 14.00 -11.85
N SER A 583 0.01 14.01 -11.49
CA SER A 583 0.75 12.79 -11.08
C SER A 583 0.20 12.19 -9.79
N LEU A 584 -0.31 13.04 -8.88
CA LEU A 584 -1.03 12.65 -7.67
C LEU A 584 -2.50 12.24 -7.93
N LYS A 585 -2.88 12.10 -9.20
CA LYS A 585 -4.22 11.71 -9.71
C LYS A 585 -5.32 12.76 -9.51
N PHE A 586 -4.99 14.02 -9.21
CA PHE A 586 -5.96 15.12 -9.25
C PHE A 586 -6.16 15.58 -10.70
N SER A 587 -7.38 15.46 -11.22
CA SER A 587 -7.64 15.77 -12.64
C SER A 587 -7.63 17.28 -12.91
N SER A 588 -7.02 17.68 -14.02
CA SER A 588 -7.10 19.03 -14.61
C SER A 588 -8.54 19.44 -14.90
N GLY A 589 -9.19 20.04 -13.90
CA GLY A 589 -10.63 20.34 -13.90
C GLY A 589 -11.32 20.08 -12.56
N GLN A 590 -10.88 19.08 -11.78
CA GLN A 590 -11.16 19.04 -10.33
C GLN A 590 -10.48 20.22 -9.63
N THR A 591 -9.28 20.58 -10.10
CA THR A 591 -8.51 21.77 -9.68
C THR A 591 -9.30 23.08 -9.80
N ARG A 592 -10.23 23.21 -10.76
CA ARG A 592 -11.09 24.42 -10.86
C ARG A 592 -12.16 24.53 -9.77
N ARG A 593 -12.33 23.51 -8.92
CA ARG A 593 -13.10 23.63 -7.67
C ARG A 593 -12.21 23.90 -6.44
N ALA A 594 -10.91 23.65 -6.54
CA ALA A 594 -9.93 24.06 -5.54
C ALA A 594 -9.54 25.53 -5.73
N GLN A 595 -9.15 25.94 -6.95
CA GLN A 595 -8.75 27.33 -7.26
C GLN A 595 -9.92 28.33 -7.34
N ARG A 596 -11.18 27.89 -7.50
CA ARG A 596 -12.35 28.78 -7.29
C ARG A 596 -12.69 29.02 -5.82
N GLN A 597 -11.86 28.58 -4.88
CA GLN A 597 -11.89 29.10 -3.50
C GLN A 597 -11.00 30.35 -3.31
N ASP A 598 -10.15 30.72 -4.29
CA ASP A 598 -9.22 31.85 -4.15
C ASP A 598 -9.84 33.24 -4.43
N GLU A 599 -11.15 33.34 -4.71
CA GLU A 599 -11.88 34.62 -4.82
C GLU A 599 -12.89 34.87 -3.69
N LEU A 600 -12.90 34.03 -2.65
CA LEU A 600 -13.69 34.28 -1.43
C LEU A 600 -12.79 34.24 -0.21
N HIS A 601 -12.20 35.39 0.11
CA HIS A 601 -11.42 35.67 1.30
C HIS A 601 -11.98 34.97 2.56
N LEU A 602 -11.37 33.85 2.92
CA LEU A 602 -11.55 33.18 4.20
C LEU A 602 -10.15 32.86 4.73
N ALA A 603 -9.67 33.75 5.60
CA ALA A 603 -8.36 33.65 6.20
C ALA A 603 -8.11 32.24 6.76
N LEU A 604 -6.90 31.72 6.50
CA LEU A 604 -6.41 30.46 7.06
C LEU A 604 -6.55 30.47 8.59
N PRO A 605 -6.70 29.29 9.23
CA PRO A 605 -6.68 29.20 10.68
C PRO A 605 -5.44 29.88 11.25
N SER A 606 -5.67 30.83 12.15
CA SER A 606 -4.63 31.63 12.80
C SER A 606 -4.81 31.57 14.32
N VAL A 607 -3.85 32.09 15.08
CA VAL A 607 -3.98 32.22 16.55
C VAL A 607 -5.28 32.96 16.94
N ARG A 608 -5.70 33.92 16.12
CA ARG A 608 -6.93 34.70 16.28
C ARG A 608 -8.20 33.96 15.83
N TYR A 609 -8.09 33.01 14.90
CA TYR A 609 -9.22 32.23 14.38
C TYR A 609 -8.85 30.73 14.20
N PRO A 610 -8.78 29.91 15.26
CA PRO A 610 -8.27 28.53 15.22
C PRO A 610 -9.08 27.56 14.34
N LEU A 611 -10.34 27.89 14.02
CA LEU A 611 -11.19 27.12 13.09
C LEU A 611 -11.46 27.88 11.77
N GLY A 612 -10.71 28.96 11.50
CA GLY A 612 -11.04 29.97 10.51
C GLY A 612 -12.14 30.94 10.99
N PRO A 613 -12.38 32.04 10.27
CA PRO A 613 -13.34 33.08 10.70
C PRO A 613 -14.81 32.65 10.58
N ALA A 614 -15.13 31.63 9.76
CA ALA A 614 -16.51 31.20 9.51
C ALA A 614 -16.74 29.68 9.72
N PRO A 615 -16.49 29.11 10.92
CA PRO A 615 -16.57 27.67 11.15
C PRO A 615 -18.02 27.15 11.11
N VAL A 616 -18.19 25.88 10.76
CA VAL A 616 -19.49 25.19 10.90
C VAL A 616 -19.79 24.88 12.37
N TRP A 617 -21.06 24.97 12.78
CA TRP A 617 -21.48 24.80 14.18
C TRP A 617 -20.98 23.49 14.84
N SER A 618 -20.90 22.39 14.08
CA SER A 618 -20.36 21.11 14.58
C SER A 618 -18.86 21.13 14.89
N ALA A 619 -18.09 22.02 14.26
CA ALA A 619 -16.66 22.20 14.56
C ALA A 619 -16.48 23.01 15.85
N VAL A 620 -17.27 24.07 16.04
CA VAL A 620 -17.30 24.87 17.28
C VAL A 620 -17.63 24.00 18.49
N LEU A 621 -18.69 23.17 18.39
CA LEU A 621 -19.04 22.19 19.42
C LEU A 621 -17.88 21.22 19.74
N SER A 622 -17.17 20.74 18.71
CA SER A 622 -16.05 19.80 18.91
C SER A 622 -14.81 20.44 19.50
N ALA A 623 -14.54 21.72 19.21
CA ALA A 623 -13.41 22.44 19.78
C ALA A 623 -13.63 22.72 21.27
N ILE A 624 -14.83 23.18 21.66
CA ILE A 624 -15.15 23.50 23.06
C ILE A 624 -15.24 22.25 23.95
N ASP A 625 -15.67 21.10 23.41
CA ASP A 625 -15.67 19.81 24.13
C ASP A 625 -14.25 19.22 24.28
N ALA A 626 -13.33 19.52 23.36
CA ALA A 626 -11.94 19.05 23.39
C ALA A 626 -11.02 19.94 24.24
N ASP A 627 -10.98 21.25 23.96
CA ASP A 627 -10.35 22.25 24.80
C ASP A 627 -10.97 23.65 24.57
N ALA A 628 -11.82 24.06 25.50
CA ALA A 628 -12.44 25.38 25.48
C ALA A 628 -11.43 26.53 25.59
N GLU A 629 -10.30 26.35 26.28
CA GLU A 629 -9.39 27.46 26.62
C GLU A 629 -8.62 27.98 25.41
N SER A 630 -8.09 27.10 24.55
CA SER A 630 -7.41 27.52 23.32
C SER A 630 -8.34 28.21 22.29
N PHE A 631 -9.63 27.85 22.28
CA PHE A 631 -10.62 28.40 21.34
C PHE A 631 -11.26 29.73 21.78
N LEU A 632 -11.04 30.16 23.03
CA LEU A 632 -11.61 31.40 23.57
C LEU A 632 -10.59 32.53 23.60
N GLU A 633 -11.07 33.76 23.41
CA GLU A 633 -10.30 34.95 23.77
C GLU A 633 -10.24 35.12 25.31
N PRO A 634 -9.14 35.68 25.85
CA PRO A 634 -9.06 36.03 27.27
C PRO A 634 -10.17 36.98 27.70
N LEU A 635 -10.59 36.88 28.96
CA LEU A 635 -11.45 37.90 29.56
C LEU A 635 -10.70 39.25 29.59
N MET A 636 -11.33 40.28 29.06
CA MET A 636 -10.86 41.67 29.09
C MET A 636 -11.85 42.47 29.94
N TYR A 637 -11.46 42.86 31.15
CA TYR A 637 -12.34 43.64 32.03
C TYR A 637 -12.58 45.05 31.48
N PRO A 638 -13.82 45.44 31.12
CA PRO A 638 -14.13 46.79 30.66
C PRO A 638 -14.33 47.72 31.87
N PRO A 639 -13.49 48.76 32.09
CA PRO A 639 -13.54 49.58 33.31
C PRO A 639 -14.83 50.39 33.50
N TRP A 640 -15.69 50.48 32.48
CA TRP A 640 -16.96 51.19 32.52
C TRP A 640 -18.11 50.36 33.13
N LEU A 641 -17.94 49.05 33.35
CA LEU A 641 -18.97 48.23 34.02
C LEU A 641 -19.17 48.63 35.49
N ASP A 642 -18.11 49.06 36.18
CA ASP A 642 -18.14 49.38 37.61
C ASP A 642 -18.78 50.75 37.94
N VAL A 643 -19.36 51.43 36.93
CA VAL A 643 -20.05 52.71 37.10
C VAL A 643 -21.36 52.54 37.89
N ASN A 644 -22.00 51.37 37.83
CA ASN A 644 -23.20 51.05 38.58
C ASN A 644 -22.86 50.20 39.81
N GLU A 645 -22.36 50.86 40.87
CA GLU A 645 -21.99 50.24 42.15
C GLU A 645 -23.08 49.28 42.72
N PRO A 646 -24.40 49.57 42.65
CA PRO A 646 -25.45 48.60 42.97
C PRO A 646 -25.40 47.30 42.15
N ALA A 647 -25.22 47.39 40.82
CA ALA A 647 -25.08 46.22 39.96
C ALA A 647 -23.83 45.40 40.30
N SER A 648 -22.69 46.07 40.53
CA SER A 648 -21.43 45.44 40.96
C SER A 648 -21.61 44.61 42.24
N ARG A 649 -22.18 45.22 43.29
CA ARG A 649 -22.44 44.54 44.57
C ARG A 649 -23.40 43.36 44.43
N LEU A 650 -24.47 43.51 43.63
CA LEU A 650 -25.44 42.43 43.38
C LEU A 650 -24.80 41.26 42.61
N PHE A 651 -23.93 41.54 41.64
CA PHE A 651 -23.24 40.50 40.88
C PHE A 651 -22.18 39.75 41.71
N MET A 652 -21.41 40.46 42.53
CA MET A 652 -20.51 39.85 43.52
C MET A 652 -21.27 38.92 44.47
N LEU A 653 -22.38 39.41 45.04
CA LEU A 653 -23.22 38.64 45.96
C LEU A 653 -23.85 37.41 45.29
N CYS A 654 -24.30 37.55 44.04
CA CYS A 654 -24.78 36.45 43.21
C CYS A 654 -23.68 35.39 43.01
N THR A 655 -22.48 35.80 42.61
CA THR A 655 -21.35 34.88 42.36
C THR A 655 -20.98 34.06 43.61
N VAL A 656 -20.82 34.73 44.76
CA VAL A 656 -20.52 34.06 46.05
C VAL A 656 -21.64 33.09 46.44
N GLN A 657 -22.91 33.49 46.34
CA GLN A 657 -24.03 32.66 46.77
C GLN A 657 -24.31 31.48 45.82
N LEU A 658 -24.11 31.65 44.51
CA LEU A 658 -24.22 30.56 43.54
C LEU A 658 -23.16 29.48 43.81
N TYR A 659 -21.92 29.87 44.12
CA TYR A 659 -20.87 28.90 44.45
C TYR A 659 -21.11 28.22 45.81
N ALA A 660 -21.53 28.97 46.83
CA ALA A 660 -21.86 28.42 48.14
C ALA A 660 -23.04 27.42 48.15
N LEU A 661 -23.85 27.38 47.07
CA LEU A 661 -24.88 26.37 46.86
C LEU A 661 -24.32 25.04 46.34
N LEU A 662 -23.10 25.02 45.79
CA LEU A 662 -22.47 23.82 45.26
C LEU A 662 -21.94 22.93 46.40
N ASN A 663 -22.13 21.62 46.27
CA ASN A 663 -21.71 20.66 47.29
C ASN A 663 -20.19 20.39 47.23
N ASP A 664 -19.54 20.36 48.40
CA ASP A 664 -18.09 20.15 48.57
C ASP A 664 -17.51 18.95 47.80
N ALA A 665 -18.30 17.92 47.52
CA ALA A 665 -17.85 16.78 46.70
C ALA A 665 -17.53 17.14 45.23
N TRP A 666 -17.88 18.34 44.79
CA TRP A 666 -17.66 18.85 43.42
C TRP A 666 -16.70 20.05 43.37
N THR A 667 -16.26 20.59 44.51
CA THR A 667 -15.33 21.71 44.60
C THR A 667 -13.90 21.25 44.93
N LEU A 668 -12.90 21.99 44.44
CA LEU A 668 -11.50 21.84 44.86
C LEU A 668 -11.14 22.79 46.02
N LYS A 669 -11.88 23.91 46.14
CA LYS A 669 -11.80 24.88 47.23
C LYS A 669 -13.21 25.03 47.84
N PRO A 670 -13.42 24.88 49.15
CA PRO A 670 -14.77 24.94 49.75
C PRO A 670 -15.37 26.36 49.78
N SER A 671 -14.60 27.39 49.46
CA SER A 671 -15.04 28.79 49.41
C SER A 671 -14.29 29.55 48.33
N ILE A 672 -14.91 30.58 47.74
CA ILE A 672 -14.20 31.58 46.95
C ILE A 672 -13.36 32.46 47.89
N GLU A 673 -12.19 32.89 47.42
CA GLU A 673 -11.42 33.96 48.03
C GLU A 673 -12.27 35.26 48.10
N PRO A 674 -12.08 36.15 49.09
CA PRO A 674 -12.86 37.38 49.21
C PRO A 674 -12.72 38.26 47.96
N MET A 675 -13.84 38.58 47.30
CA MET A 675 -13.88 39.51 46.17
C MET A 675 -13.92 40.94 46.71
N GLU A 676 -12.99 41.79 46.28
CA GLU A 676 -12.94 43.21 46.65
C GLU A 676 -13.55 44.11 45.57
N SER A 677 -13.70 43.61 44.34
CA SER A 677 -14.18 44.34 43.16
C SER A 677 -15.14 43.51 42.27
N LEU A 678 -15.81 44.21 41.34
CA LEU A 678 -16.55 43.55 40.25
C LEU A 678 -15.62 42.73 39.35
N GLN A 679 -14.37 43.18 39.15
CA GLN A 679 -13.39 42.45 38.35
C GLN A 679 -13.11 41.05 38.93
N ASP A 680 -12.90 40.93 40.24
CA ASP A 680 -12.67 39.63 40.90
C ASP A 680 -13.86 38.66 40.68
N ALA A 681 -15.08 39.19 40.74
CA ALA A 681 -16.29 38.42 40.49
C ALA A 681 -16.42 37.97 39.03
N MET A 682 -15.93 38.75 38.07
CA MET A 682 -15.91 38.38 36.64
C MET A 682 -14.76 37.41 36.30
N ASP A 683 -13.57 37.61 36.87
CA ASP A 683 -12.40 36.73 36.71
C ASP A 683 -12.66 35.32 37.29
N PHE A 684 -13.55 35.22 38.29
CA PHE A 684 -14.09 33.95 38.76
C PHE A 684 -14.86 33.17 37.67
N TRP A 685 -15.63 33.87 36.82
CA TRP A 685 -16.41 33.28 35.72
C TRP A 685 -15.60 33.11 34.43
N THR A 686 -14.41 32.50 34.54
CA THR A 686 -13.55 32.11 33.42
C THR A 686 -13.33 30.60 33.37
N VAL A 687 -12.97 30.08 32.18
CA VAL A 687 -12.64 28.65 31.98
C VAL A 687 -11.50 28.23 32.90
N ARG A 688 -10.50 29.09 33.07
CA ARG A 688 -9.32 28.85 33.89
C ARG A 688 -9.68 28.80 35.38
N THR A 689 -10.30 29.84 35.92
CA THR A 689 -10.62 29.88 37.36
C THR A 689 -11.59 28.75 37.75
N LEU A 690 -12.60 28.44 36.94
CA LEU A 690 -13.51 27.33 37.27
C LEU A 690 -12.88 25.93 37.12
N ARG A 691 -11.81 25.75 36.32
CA ARG A 691 -11.01 24.51 36.33
C ARG A 691 -10.25 24.36 37.67
N ASP A 692 -9.76 25.46 38.26
CA ASP A 692 -9.02 25.44 39.53
C ASP A 692 -9.92 25.29 40.76
N TYR A 693 -11.21 25.66 40.65
CA TYR A 693 -12.18 25.63 41.75
C TYR A 693 -13.10 24.39 41.77
N LEU A 694 -13.13 23.54 40.73
CA LEU A 694 -14.09 22.44 40.56
C LEU A 694 -13.43 21.11 40.15
N VAL A 695 -13.87 19.99 40.74
CA VAL A 695 -13.20 18.67 40.58
C VAL A 695 -13.36 18.10 39.17
N ARG A 696 -14.53 18.28 38.54
CA ARG A 696 -14.85 17.77 37.19
C ARG A 696 -15.81 18.72 36.48
N VAL A 697 -15.34 19.36 35.41
CA VAL A 697 -16.08 20.39 34.67
C VAL A 697 -16.27 19.95 33.22
N ALA A 698 -17.42 20.26 32.64
CA ALA A 698 -17.70 20.09 31.21
C ALA A 698 -18.25 21.39 30.62
N PHE A 699 -17.50 21.98 29.69
CA PHE A 699 -17.89 23.17 28.96
C PHE A 699 -18.79 22.82 27.77
N THR A 700 -19.76 23.67 27.46
CA THR A 700 -20.71 23.48 26.35
C THR A 700 -20.87 24.79 25.59
N ALA A 701 -20.83 24.74 24.26
CA ALA A 701 -20.96 25.92 23.42
C ALA A 701 -22.42 26.44 23.35
N THR A 702 -22.66 27.73 23.63
CA THR A 702 -23.89 28.42 23.20
C THR A 702 -23.81 28.87 21.75
N ASN A 703 -24.95 28.96 21.06
CA ASN A 703 -25.08 29.63 19.75
C ASN A 703 -25.80 31.00 19.85
N GLY A 704 -26.19 31.42 21.06
CA GLY A 704 -26.96 32.64 21.30
C GLY A 704 -26.12 33.90 21.09
N GLY A 705 -26.52 34.74 20.14
CA GLY A 705 -25.76 35.92 19.69
C GLY A 705 -24.87 35.69 18.46
N LEU A 706 -24.72 34.46 17.95
CA LEU A 706 -23.90 34.21 16.76
C LEU A 706 -24.64 34.48 15.44
N GLU A 707 -23.98 35.17 14.51
CA GLU A 707 -24.48 35.31 13.14
C GLU A 707 -24.30 34.02 12.31
N GLY A 708 -25.16 33.80 11.32
CA GLY A 708 -25.08 32.68 10.37
C GLY A 708 -26.05 31.50 10.61
N PRO A 709 -25.98 30.44 9.77
CA PRO A 709 -26.96 29.35 9.75
C PRO A 709 -26.62 28.25 10.76
N VAL A 710 -27.34 28.22 11.88
CA VAL A 710 -27.26 27.14 12.88
C VAL A 710 -28.38 26.13 12.66
N ARG A 711 -28.08 24.83 12.75
CA ARG A 711 -29.09 23.76 12.69
C ARG A 711 -29.66 23.50 14.08
N GLY A 712 -30.85 24.03 14.35
CA GLY A 712 -31.57 23.83 15.61
C GLY A 712 -32.25 25.12 16.09
N HIS A 713 -32.70 25.13 17.34
CA HIS A 713 -33.16 26.35 18.01
C HIS A 713 -31.95 27.26 18.33
N ARG A 714 -32.16 28.58 18.28
CA ARG A 714 -31.18 29.55 18.80
C ARG A 714 -31.34 29.67 20.32
N GLU A 715 -30.26 29.46 21.04
CA GLU A 715 -30.22 29.66 22.49
C GLU A 715 -30.18 31.15 22.84
N LEU A 716 -30.50 31.47 24.08
CA LEU A 716 -30.34 32.82 24.62
C LEU A 716 -28.85 33.19 24.67
N SER A 717 -28.53 34.42 24.29
CA SER A 717 -27.24 35.07 24.56
C SER A 717 -27.02 35.23 26.06
N PHE A 718 -25.80 35.56 26.48
CA PHE A 718 -25.51 35.76 27.90
C PHE A 718 -26.24 36.97 28.50
N ARG A 719 -26.39 38.06 27.72
CA ARG A 719 -27.20 39.23 28.09
C ARG A 719 -28.65 38.82 28.41
N GLU A 720 -29.31 38.10 27.50
CA GLU A 720 -30.68 37.59 27.68
C GLU A 720 -30.81 36.54 28.81
N ARG A 721 -29.71 35.94 29.28
CA ARG A 721 -29.72 35.02 30.42
C ARG A 721 -29.75 35.74 31.76
N MET A 722 -29.47 37.05 31.83
CA MET A 722 -29.51 37.85 33.07
C MET A 722 -30.81 37.61 33.85
N VAL A 723 -31.97 37.65 33.19
CA VAL A 723 -33.29 37.47 33.80
C VAL A 723 -33.55 36.08 34.42
N ILE A 724 -32.71 35.07 34.10
CA ILE A 724 -32.78 33.75 34.74
C ILE A 724 -32.11 33.81 36.13
N PHE A 725 -31.03 34.56 36.25
CA PHE A 725 -30.28 34.73 37.49
C PHE A 725 -30.87 35.84 38.37
N PHE A 726 -31.39 36.91 37.75
CA PHE A 726 -32.04 38.05 38.40
C PHE A 726 -33.50 38.16 37.93
N PRO A 727 -34.37 37.23 38.36
CA PRO A 727 -35.78 37.22 37.94
C PRO A 727 -36.55 38.39 38.55
N GLN A 728 -37.50 38.94 37.79
CA GLN A 728 -38.38 40.03 38.26
C GLN A 728 -39.23 39.62 39.48
N PRO A 729 -39.64 40.56 40.36
CA PRO A 729 -40.48 40.26 41.52
C PRO A 729 -41.77 39.49 41.18
N ASP A 730 -42.39 39.81 40.05
CA ASP A 730 -43.62 39.16 39.55
C ASP A 730 -43.37 37.78 38.88
N SER A 731 -42.16 37.23 38.97
CA SER A 731 -41.85 35.87 38.49
C SER A 731 -42.40 34.79 39.44
N HIS A 732 -43.69 34.48 39.29
CA HIS A 732 -44.48 33.57 40.15
C HIS A 732 -44.07 32.08 40.09
N HIS A 733 -42.82 31.74 39.73
CA HIS A 733 -42.37 30.38 39.45
C HIS A 733 -41.38 29.81 40.48
N ILE A 734 -40.80 30.62 41.37
CA ILE A 734 -39.88 30.13 42.42
C ILE A 734 -40.68 29.56 43.60
N ARG A 735 -40.80 28.23 43.65
CA ARG A 735 -41.52 27.50 44.72
C ARG A 735 -40.61 27.15 45.90
N LYS A 736 -41.18 27.14 47.11
CA LYS A 736 -40.55 26.55 48.31
C LYS A 736 -40.06 25.12 48.00
N GLY A 737 -38.77 24.86 48.25
CA GLY A 737 -38.10 23.61 47.89
C GLY A 737 -37.34 23.62 46.56
N SER A 738 -37.44 24.69 45.76
CA SER A 738 -36.49 24.96 44.67
C SER A 738 -35.10 25.29 45.21
N GLN A 739 -34.05 24.95 44.44
CA GLN A 739 -32.69 25.46 44.68
C GLN A 739 -32.63 27.00 44.67
N TRP A 740 -33.47 27.65 43.86
CA TRP A 740 -33.55 29.10 43.74
C TRP A 740 -34.25 29.78 44.93
N TRP A 741 -35.04 29.04 45.72
CA TRP A 741 -35.79 29.59 46.85
C TRP A 741 -34.90 30.12 47.98
N VAL A 742 -33.66 29.62 48.12
CA VAL A 742 -32.74 30.12 49.16
C VAL A 742 -32.31 31.56 48.87
N PHE A 743 -32.21 31.95 47.60
CA PHE A 743 -31.78 33.29 47.19
C PHE A 743 -32.89 34.35 47.29
N THR A 744 -34.16 33.93 47.44
CA THR A 744 -35.30 34.83 47.69
C THR A 744 -35.58 35.04 49.19
N LEU A 745 -34.78 34.45 50.08
CA LEU A 745 -34.82 34.75 51.52
C LEU A 745 -34.12 36.08 51.81
N GLN A 746 -34.36 36.69 52.98
CA GLN A 746 -33.92 38.06 53.32
C GLN A 746 -32.40 38.33 53.16
N MET A 747 -31.55 37.31 53.24
CA MET A 747 -30.08 37.42 53.06
C MET A 747 -29.60 37.00 51.66
N GLY A 748 -30.52 36.56 50.80
CA GLY A 748 -30.24 36.06 49.45
C GLY A 748 -30.12 37.19 48.42
N TYR A 749 -29.32 36.97 47.37
CA TYR A 749 -29.03 38.00 46.38
C TYR A 749 -30.25 38.42 45.54
N ILE A 750 -31.22 37.53 45.32
CA ILE A 750 -32.47 37.86 44.61
C ILE A 750 -33.34 38.77 45.49
N ALA A 751 -33.42 38.52 46.80
CA ALA A 751 -34.11 39.43 47.72
C ALA A 751 -33.41 40.81 47.82
N ALA A 752 -32.08 40.84 47.77
CA ALA A 752 -31.33 42.09 47.70
C ALA A 752 -31.62 42.86 46.39
N TYR A 753 -31.68 42.16 45.26
CA TYR A 753 -32.05 42.73 43.96
C TYR A 753 -33.48 43.28 43.94
N HIS A 754 -34.46 42.52 44.44
CA HIS A 754 -35.85 42.99 44.55
C HIS A 754 -35.97 44.24 45.42
N LYS A 755 -35.23 44.29 46.54
CA LYS A 755 -35.19 45.47 47.40
C LYS A 755 -34.55 46.69 46.71
N GLU A 756 -33.50 46.50 45.92
CA GLU A 756 -32.90 47.56 45.10
C GLU A 756 -33.91 48.09 44.07
N LEU A 757 -34.65 47.22 43.37
CA LEU A 757 -35.73 47.61 42.46
C LEU A 757 -36.86 48.38 43.16
N GLU A 758 -37.35 47.89 44.31
CA GLU A 758 -38.40 48.56 45.10
C GLU A 758 -37.99 49.96 45.59
N SER A 759 -36.69 50.22 45.75
CA SER A 759 -36.15 51.48 46.24
C SER A 759 -35.89 52.54 45.15
N ARG A 760 -36.09 52.17 43.88
CA ARG A 760 -35.72 52.96 42.69
C ARG A 760 -36.94 53.42 41.90
N ASN A 761 -36.78 54.48 41.12
CA ASN A 761 -37.77 54.83 40.10
C ASN A 761 -37.62 53.94 38.85
N GLU A 762 -38.59 53.99 37.94
CA GLU A 762 -38.66 53.12 36.75
C GLU A 762 -37.40 53.22 35.87
N ALA A 763 -36.86 54.42 35.66
CA ALA A 763 -35.63 54.63 34.90
C ALA A 763 -34.38 54.14 35.65
N GLU A 764 -34.28 54.38 36.95
CA GLU A 764 -33.18 53.85 37.79
C GLU A 764 -33.19 52.30 37.91
N ALA A 765 -34.37 51.69 37.78
CA ALA A 765 -34.55 50.25 37.74
C ALA A 765 -34.17 49.66 36.37
N GLU A 766 -34.47 50.38 35.27
CA GLU A 766 -34.02 50.05 33.91
C GLU A 766 -32.50 50.21 33.77
N ASP A 767 -31.90 51.26 34.33
CA ASP A 767 -30.44 51.47 34.40
C ASP A 767 -29.73 50.34 35.18
N LEU A 768 -30.33 49.89 36.29
CA LEU A 768 -29.81 48.75 37.07
C LEU A 768 -29.88 47.43 36.29
N GLN A 769 -30.98 47.19 35.59
CA GLN A 769 -31.13 46.00 34.74
C GLN A 769 -30.17 46.04 33.56
N THR A 770 -30.00 47.20 32.91
CA THR A 770 -29.06 47.41 31.80
C THR A 770 -27.62 47.16 32.26
N ALA A 771 -27.22 47.66 33.44
CA ALA A 771 -25.90 47.41 33.99
C ALA A 771 -25.65 45.91 34.29
N LEU A 772 -26.66 45.20 34.83
CA LEU A 772 -26.56 43.74 35.03
C LEU A 772 -26.52 42.98 33.69
N GLU A 773 -27.29 43.40 32.69
CA GLU A 773 -27.23 42.87 31.32
C GLU A 773 -25.86 43.04 30.68
N ASP A 774 -25.25 44.21 30.84
CA ASP A 774 -23.92 44.52 30.31
C ASP A 774 -22.85 43.70 31.02
N ILE A 775 -22.90 43.55 32.36
CA ILE A 775 -22.02 42.63 33.11
C ILE A 775 -22.16 41.20 32.55
N PHE A 776 -23.38 40.69 32.41
CA PHE A 776 -23.63 39.34 31.89
C PHE A 776 -23.10 39.15 30.46
N SER A 777 -23.21 40.16 29.60
CA SER A 777 -22.70 40.12 28.23
C SER A 777 -21.18 39.88 28.16
N GLN A 778 -20.45 40.27 29.21
CA GLN A 778 -18.99 40.22 29.35
C GLN A 778 -18.49 39.06 30.24
N LEU A 779 -19.33 38.07 30.59
CA LEU A 779 -18.87 36.86 31.28
C LEU A 779 -18.39 35.82 30.28
N GLN A 780 -17.26 35.15 30.54
CA GLN A 780 -16.72 34.14 29.64
C GLN A 780 -17.48 32.80 29.75
N VAL A 781 -17.89 32.41 30.97
CA VAL A 781 -18.65 31.18 31.25
C VAL A 781 -19.71 31.40 32.32
N LEU A 782 -20.78 30.59 32.29
CA LEU A 782 -21.84 30.55 33.31
C LEU A 782 -22.25 29.11 33.61
N PRO A 783 -22.90 28.82 34.75
CA PRO A 783 -23.56 27.54 34.97
C PRO A 783 -24.65 27.34 33.92
N MET A 784 -24.84 26.11 33.44
CA MET A 784 -25.85 25.78 32.42
C MET A 784 -27.28 25.73 33.01
N VAL A 785 -27.66 26.77 33.76
CA VAL A 785 -28.87 26.86 34.60
C VAL A 785 -30.16 26.47 33.87
N GLN A 786 -31.07 25.85 34.62
CA GLN A 786 -32.46 25.65 34.23
C GLN A 786 -33.34 26.55 35.08
N ALA A 787 -34.03 27.49 34.43
CA ALA A 787 -34.97 28.40 35.08
C ALA A 787 -36.12 27.61 35.75
N PRO A 788 -36.62 28.06 36.92
CA PRO A 788 -37.89 27.56 37.47
C PRO A 788 -39.06 27.84 36.53
N THR A 789 -39.97 26.88 36.39
CA THR A 789 -41.18 26.99 35.56
C THR A 789 -42.42 26.59 36.36
N ALA A 790 -43.61 26.71 35.77
CA ALA A 790 -44.85 26.23 36.38
C ALA A 790 -44.85 24.71 36.66
N GLU A 791 -43.99 23.92 35.99
CA GLU A 791 -43.92 22.46 36.13
C GLU A 791 -42.61 21.98 36.78
N GLY A 792 -41.52 22.74 36.70
CA GLY A 792 -40.20 22.34 37.19
C GLY A 792 -39.59 23.30 38.21
N HIS A 793 -38.90 22.77 39.23
CA HIS A 793 -38.27 23.57 40.28
C HIS A 793 -37.05 24.40 39.82
N GLY A 794 -36.55 24.19 38.60
CA GLY A 794 -35.28 24.75 38.13
C GLY A 794 -34.06 24.07 38.79
N ILE A 795 -32.90 24.20 38.15
CA ILE A 795 -31.63 23.63 38.61
C ILE A 795 -30.53 24.67 38.38
N VAL A 796 -29.79 25.01 39.44
CA VAL A 796 -28.67 25.98 39.36
C VAL A 796 -27.42 25.30 38.80
N TRP A 797 -27.10 24.11 39.30
CA TRP A 797 -25.92 23.34 38.90
C TRP A 797 -26.30 21.98 38.30
N PRO A 798 -26.66 21.91 37.01
CA PRO A 798 -26.99 20.63 36.37
C PRO A 798 -25.75 19.79 36.09
N ARG A 799 -25.91 18.48 36.25
CA ARG A 799 -24.85 17.48 36.04
C ARG A 799 -24.90 16.91 34.61
N LYS A 800 -23.78 16.95 33.89
CA LYS A 800 -23.61 16.32 32.56
C LYS A 800 -22.64 15.14 32.72
N ARG A 801 -23.16 13.92 32.67
CA ARG A 801 -22.45 12.68 33.07
C ARG A 801 -21.94 12.77 34.52
N GLU A 802 -20.63 12.85 34.73
CA GLU A 802 -19.94 12.94 36.02
C GLU A 802 -19.16 14.28 36.13
N CYS A 803 -19.68 15.34 35.50
CA CYS A 803 -19.11 16.69 35.53
C CYS A 803 -20.19 17.75 35.83
N VAL A 804 -19.78 18.86 36.44
CA VAL A 804 -20.55 20.12 36.52
C VAL A 804 -20.63 20.72 35.12
N ALA A 805 -21.84 21.06 34.66
CA ALA A 805 -22.06 21.57 33.31
C ALA A 805 -22.04 23.10 33.27
N LEU A 806 -21.10 23.65 32.50
CA LEU A 806 -20.99 25.08 32.23
C LEU A 806 -21.32 25.37 30.75
N VAL A 807 -21.90 26.53 30.50
CA VAL A 807 -22.07 27.09 29.17
C VAL A 807 -21.01 28.18 28.94
N VAL A 808 -20.47 28.24 27.73
CA VAL A 808 -19.46 29.22 27.31
C VAL A 808 -20.13 30.33 26.50
N ASN A 809 -19.73 31.58 26.71
CA ASN A 809 -20.25 32.73 25.98
C ASN A 809 -19.64 32.81 24.57
N SER A 810 -20.49 32.97 23.56
CA SER A 810 -20.06 32.95 22.16
C SER A 810 -19.40 34.23 21.68
N THR A 811 -19.49 35.32 22.44
CA THR A 811 -18.74 36.57 22.16
C THR A 811 -17.23 36.39 22.31
N TYR A 812 -16.79 35.41 23.10
CA TYR A 812 -15.36 35.06 23.28
C TYR A 812 -14.85 34.03 22.29
N TYR A 813 -15.70 33.49 21.39
CA TYR A 813 -15.22 32.51 20.42
C TYR A 813 -14.28 33.19 19.42
N LYS A 814 -13.14 32.54 19.15
CA LYS A 814 -12.18 32.96 18.12
C LYS A 814 -12.71 32.66 16.71
N MET A 815 -13.74 33.38 16.29
CA MET A 815 -14.43 33.32 14.99
C MET A 815 -15.29 34.57 14.77
N GLU A 816 -15.66 34.86 13.53
CA GLU A 816 -16.48 36.03 13.15
C GLU A 816 -17.97 35.65 13.00
N ARG A 817 -18.28 34.48 12.42
CA ARG A 817 -19.67 34.02 12.16
C ARG A 817 -19.74 32.50 11.99
N ILE A 818 -20.95 31.93 11.94
CA ILE A 818 -21.13 30.52 11.56
C ILE A 818 -21.20 30.36 10.04
N GLY A 819 -20.46 29.39 9.51
CA GLY A 819 -20.41 29.06 8.08
C GLY A 819 -21.57 28.16 7.60
N SER A 820 -22.02 28.38 6.36
CA SER A 820 -23.01 27.54 5.66
C SER A 820 -22.40 26.21 5.22
N GLY A 821 -22.40 25.22 6.12
CA GLY A 821 -21.85 23.89 5.84
C GLY A 821 -22.50 23.21 4.63
N ALA A 822 -21.71 23.00 3.57
CA ALA A 822 -22.09 22.15 2.45
C ALA A 822 -22.50 20.75 2.94
N ALA A 823 -23.57 20.19 2.37
CA ALA A 823 -24.20 18.96 2.83
C ALA A 823 -23.35 17.71 2.53
N THR A 824 -22.27 17.53 3.29
CA THR A 824 -21.47 16.29 3.30
C THR A 824 -22.34 15.14 3.81
N ARG A 825 -22.68 14.21 2.90
CA ARG A 825 -23.31 12.92 3.28
C ARG A 825 -22.27 12.07 4.01
N LYS A 826 -22.08 12.32 5.30
CA LYS A 826 -21.25 11.47 6.16
C LYS A 826 -21.91 10.10 6.30
N GLY A 827 -21.39 9.12 5.58
CA GLY A 827 -21.57 7.69 5.89
C GLY A 827 -20.84 7.35 7.19
N GLY A 828 -21.40 7.78 8.32
CA GLY A 828 -20.83 7.51 9.63
C GLY A 828 -20.97 6.04 10.01
N SER A 829 -19.84 5.37 10.24
CA SER A 829 -19.81 4.08 10.92
C SER A 829 -20.54 4.17 12.26
N ARG A 830 -21.40 3.19 12.58
CA ARG A 830 -22.07 3.12 13.87
C ARG A 830 -21.10 2.61 14.93
N LEU A 831 -20.97 3.37 16.02
CA LEU A 831 -20.24 3.00 17.25
C LEU A 831 -20.83 1.79 18.01
N THR A 832 -21.85 1.12 17.48
CA THR A 832 -22.47 -0.07 18.06
C THR A 832 -22.50 -1.22 17.07
N VAL A 833 -21.99 -2.37 17.52
CA VAL A 833 -22.05 -3.63 16.78
C VAL A 833 -23.51 -3.99 16.52
N GLY A 834 -23.87 -4.21 15.25
CA GLY A 834 -25.23 -4.61 14.89
C GLY A 834 -25.65 -5.89 15.61
N SER A 835 -26.92 -5.96 16.07
CA SER A 835 -27.47 -7.03 16.91
C SER A 835 -27.02 -8.45 16.53
N THR A 836 -26.94 -8.78 15.24
CA THR A 836 -26.48 -10.09 14.75
C THR A 836 -25.01 -10.40 15.12
N LYS A 837 -24.08 -9.43 14.99
CA LYS A 837 -22.68 -9.60 15.42
C LYS A 837 -22.52 -9.53 16.95
N PHE A 838 -23.42 -8.83 17.65
CA PHE A 838 -23.44 -8.82 19.11
C PHE A 838 -23.89 -10.17 19.68
N MET A 839 -24.94 -10.77 19.11
CA MET A 839 -25.39 -12.13 19.45
C MET A 839 -24.29 -13.16 19.18
N LYS A 840 -23.59 -13.09 18.04
CA LYS A 840 -22.48 -14.01 17.74
C LYS A 840 -21.34 -13.91 18.76
N LYS A 841 -20.98 -12.70 19.20
CA LYS A 841 -20.01 -12.51 20.29
C LYS A 841 -20.49 -13.07 21.63
N LEU A 842 -21.80 -13.12 21.87
CA LEU A 842 -22.41 -13.71 23.06
C LEU A 842 -22.40 -15.25 22.99
N GLU A 843 -22.66 -15.83 21.82
CA GLU A 843 -22.51 -17.27 21.55
C GLU A 843 -21.04 -17.72 21.72
N GLU A 844 -20.09 -16.97 21.15
CA GLU A 844 -18.64 -17.22 21.26
C GLU A 844 -18.12 -17.08 22.71
N GLY A 845 -18.75 -16.22 23.53
CA GLY A 845 -18.38 -16.01 24.94
C GLY A 845 -18.99 -17.00 25.95
N SER A 846 -19.97 -17.81 25.56
CA SER A 846 -20.78 -18.63 26.49
C SER A 846 -20.17 -20.00 26.81
N ARG A 847 -18.86 -20.07 27.09
CA ARG A 847 -18.18 -21.30 27.55
C ARG A 847 -18.15 -21.50 29.08
N VAL A 848 -18.91 -20.70 29.85
CA VAL A 848 -19.07 -20.88 31.31
C VAL A 848 -20.55 -20.78 31.72
N GLY A 849 -21.19 -21.93 31.98
CA GLY A 849 -22.10 -22.06 33.13
C GLY A 849 -23.59 -21.62 33.06
N ILE A 850 -24.41 -22.30 32.25
CA ILE A 850 -25.86 -22.60 32.50
C ILE A 850 -26.88 -21.39 32.54
N PRO A 851 -28.22 -21.57 32.48
CA PRO A 851 -28.99 -21.58 31.21
C PRO A 851 -30.15 -20.57 31.09
N ASP A 852 -30.46 -20.12 29.87
CA ASP A 852 -31.87 -19.97 29.41
C ASP A 852 -32.03 -20.01 27.87
N LEU A 853 -32.25 -21.21 27.33
CA LEU A 853 -32.52 -21.44 25.90
C LEU A 853 -33.92 -21.00 25.43
N VAL A 854 -34.83 -20.65 26.35
CA VAL A 854 -36.21 -20.24 26.04
C VAL A 854 -36.27 -18.75 25.71
N ALA A 855 -35.48 -17.92 26.38
CA ALA A 855 -35.34 -16.50 26.08
C ALA A 855 -34.79 -16.24 24.66
N LEU A 856 -33.73 -16.98 24.29
CA LEU A 856 -33.04 -16.85 22.99
C LEU A 856 -33.96 -17.18 21.79
N ASN A 857 -34.80 -18.21 21.92
CA ASN A 857 -35.78 -18.59 20.90
C ASN A 857 -36.90 -17.55 20.71
N ARG A 858 -37.34 -16.87 21.78
CA ARG A 858 -38.32 -15.77 21.66
C ARG A 858 -37.75 -14.59 20.88
N VAL A 859 -36.51 -14.20 21.16
CA VAL A 859 -35.83 -13.10 20.45
C VAL A 859 -35.61 -13.40 18.96
N GLN A 860 -35.21 -14.63 18.60
CA GLN A 860 -35.07 -15.02 17.19
C GLN A 860 -36.41 -14.99 16.43
N ASN A 861 -37.51 -15.44 17.06
CA ASN A 861 -38.83 -15.43 16.41
C ASN A 861 -39.38 -14.01 16.23
N ASP A 862 -39.19 -13.11 17.19
CA ASP A 862 -39.56 -11.69 17.05
C ASP A 862 -38.74 -10.98 15.96
N LEU A 863 -37.45 -11.29 15.84
CA LEU A 863 -36.60 -10.76 14.76
C LEU A 863 -37.04 -11.27 13.37
N ARG A 864 -37.41 -12.55 13.25
CA ARG A 864 -37.99 -13.12 12.01
C ARG A 864 -39.34 -12.48 11.67
N ALA A 865 -40.21 -12.27 12.65
CA ALA A 865 -41.49 -11.59 12.47
C ALA A 865 -41.32 -10.14 11.98
N ARG A 866 -40.39 -9.38 12.58
CA ARG A 866 -40.05 -8.01 12.15
C ARG A 866 -39.43 -7.96 10.75
N ALA A 867 -38.55 -8.90 10.40
CA ALA A 867 -37.98 -9.00 9.06
C ALA A 867 -39.03 -9.28 7.98
N ASN A 868 -39.98 -10.18 8.25
CA ASN A 868 -41.08 -10.46 7.32
C ASN A 868 -42.04 -9.25 7.17
N LYS A 869 -42.31 -8.50 8.25
CA LYS A 869 -43.12 -7.27 8.21
C LYS A 869 -42.44 -6.14 7.41
N ALA A 870 -41.10 -6.06 7.43
CA ALA A 870 -40.34 -5.13 6.59
C ALA A 870 -40.34 -5.54 5.11
N ARG A 871 -40.40 -6.85 4.81
CA ARG A 871 -40.38 -7.39 3.44
C ARG A 871 -41.72 -7.18 2.72
N THR A 872 -42.85 -7.14 3.43
CA THR A 872 -44.17 -6.78 2.87
C THR A 872 -44.35 -5.28 2.66
N GLY A 873 -43.79 -4.42 3.53
CA GLY A 873 -43.85 -2.96 3.37
C GLY A 873 -43.18 -2.44 2.09
N LYS A 874 -42.08 -3.08 1.64
CA LYS A 874 -41.41 -2.74 0.36
C LYS A 874 -42.21 -3.16 -0.89
N ALA A 875 -43.26 -3.96 -0.76
CA ALA A 875 -44.13 -4.32 -1.89
C ALA A 875 -45.26 -3.30 -2.14
N LEU A 876 -45.61 -2.48 -1.15
CA LEU A 876 -46.78 -1.58 -1.20
C LEU A 876 -46.46 -0.11 -1.56
N ASN A 877 -45.18 0.25 -1.71
CA ASN A 877 -44.75 1.61 -2.11
C ASN A 877 -44.06 1.65 -3.48
N LYS A 878 -44.59 0.91 -4.47
CA LYS A 878 -44.36 1.24 -5.89
C LYS A 878 -45.40 2.25 -6.34
N ARG A 879 -44.96 3.47 -6.68
CA ARG A 879 -45.79 4.51 -7.31
C ARG A 879 -46.49 3.96 -8.56
N LYS A 880 -47.75 4.36 -8.78
CA LYS A 880 -48.48 4.08 -10.04
C LYS A 880 -47.68 4.65 -11.23
N PRO A 881 -47.55 3.93 -12.36
CA PRO A 881 -47.01 4.50 -13.59
C PRO A 881 -47.95 5.58 -14.15
N PRO A 882 -47.46 6.55 -14.93
CA PRO A 882 -48.32 7.46 -15.68
C PRO A 882 -49.16 6.68 -16.71
N PRO A 883 -50.40 7.11 -17.00
CA PRO A 883 -51.29 6.40 -17.93
C PRO A 883 -50.76 6.46 -19.36
N ARG A 884 -50.30 5.32 -19.88
CA ARG A 884 -49.94 5.17 -21.30
C ARG A 884 -51.22 5.16 -22.14
N ARG A 885 -51.33 6.07 -23.12
CA ARG A 885 -52.36 6.02 -24.15
C ARG A 885 -52.33 4.66 -24.86
N THR A 886 -53.48 4.01 -24.93
CA THR A 886 -53.68 2.78 -25.69
C THR A 886 -53.76 3.06 -27.18
N ASN A 887 -52.75 2.67 -27.95
CA ASN A 887 -52.93 2.33 -29.37
C ASN A 887 -52.80 0.82 -29.50
N HIS A 888 -53.90 0.17 -29.90
CA HIS A 888 -53.90 -1.26 -30.21
C HIS A 888 -53.08 -1.51 -31.48
N ILE A 889 -52.25 -2.55 -31.45
CA ILE A 889 -51.90 -3.29 -32.66
C ILE A 889 -52.73 -4.57 -32.64
N GLY A 890 -53.68 -4.65 -33.57
CA GLY A 890 -54.46 -5.84 -33.85
C GLY A 890 -54.57 -6.01 -35.36
N THR A 891 -53.97 -7.09 -35.87
CA THR A 891 -54.17 -7.67 -37.22
C THR A 891 -53.95 -6.80 -38.46
N SER A 892 -52.89 -7.18 -39.18
CA SER A 892 -52.70 -7.19 -40.63
C SER A 892 -53.88 -6.87 -41.57
N ALA A 893 -53.51 -6.15 -42.65
CA ALA A 893 -53.96 -6.27 -44.05
C ALA A 893 -54.85 -5.14 -44.65
N SER A 894 -54.33 -4.61 -45.78
CA SER A 894 -55.02 -3.97 -46.91
C SER A 894 -55.28 -2.45 -46.90
N ALA A 895 -55.09 -1.86 -48.11
CA ALA A 895 -55.34 -0.47 -48.56
C ALA A 895 -54.60 0.67 -47.79
N MET A 896 -53.81 1.54 -48.41
CA MET A 896 -53.49 1.75 -49.84
C MET A 896 -54.64 2.21 -50.76
N HIS A 897 -55.50 3.12 -50.28
CA HIS A 897 -56.12 4.12 -51.14
C HIS A 897 -56.59 5.34 -50.33
N GLN A 898 -56.48 6.55 -50.91
CA GLN A 898 -56.88 7.85 -50.32
C GLN A 898 -55.98 8.21 -49.09
N GLN A 899 -55.37 9.38 -48.93
CA GLN A 899 -55.42 10.65 -49.66
C GLN A 899 -54.19 11.43 -49.13
N ARG A 900 -53.08 11.71 -49.82
CA ARG A 900 -52.80 12.05 -51.23
C ARG A 900 -53.75 13.09 -51.83
N GLN A 901 -54.21 14.02 -50.99
CA GLN A 901 -54.68 15.34 -51.41
C GLN A 901 -54.79 16.25 -50.18
N ARG A 902 -54.12 17.42 -50.25
CA ARG A 902 -54.21 18.56 -49.32
C ARG A 902 -53.61 18.24 -47.93
N LEU A 903 -52.58 18.94 -47.46
CA LEU A 903 -52.31 20.37 -47.64
C LEU A 903 -51.03 20.66 -48.43
N ALA A 904 -51.18 21.55 -49.41
CA ALA A 904 -50.14 22.52 -49.79
C ALA A 904 -50.50 23.86 -49.11
N ALA A 905 -49.60 24.84 -49.22
CA ALA A 905 -49.50 26.07 -48.40
C ALA A 905 -48.93 25.78 -46.99
N GLN A 906 -47.81 26.37 -46.55
CA GLN A 906 -47.48 27.83 -46.46
C GLN A 906 -48.38 28.55 -45.45
N ASP A 907 -47.89 29.46 -44.61
CA ASP A 907 -46.52 29.99 -44.39
C ASP A 907 -46.47 30.65 -43.00
N GLU A 908 -45.28 31.10 -42.56
CA GLU A 908 -45.09 32.22 -41.59
C GLU A 908 -45.67 32.06 -40.15
N SER A 909 -45.20 32.74 -39.10
CA SER A 909 -43.95 33.49 -38.81
C SER A 909 -43.80 33.63 -37.27
N ASP A 910 -42.73 34.29 -36.84
CA ASP A 910 -42.30 34.59 -35.46
C ASP A 910 -43.37 35.25 -34.54
N ASP A 911 -43.25 35.08 -33.21
CA ASP A 911 -42.82 36.21 -32.32
C ASP A 911 -42.70 35.90 -30.79
N GLU A 912 -41.74 36.62 -30.23
CA GLU A 912 -41.31 37.04 -28.87
C GLU A 912 -42.02 36.72 -27.51
N MET A 913 -41.13 36.57 -26.50
CA MET A 913 -41.06 37.17 -25.14
C MET A 913 -42.04 36.91 -23.95
N ASP A 914 -41.37 36.55 -22.84
CA ASP A 914 -41.39 37.12 -21.47
C ASP A 914 -42.50 36.94 -20.40
N GLN A 915 -41.99 36.44 -19.25
CA GLN A 915 -42.09 36.94 -17.86
C GLN A 915 -43.32 36.69 -16.94
N ASP A 916 -42.93 36.46 -15.67
CA ASP A 916 -43.52 36.90 -14.39
C ASP A 916 -44.57 36.12 -13.56
N GLN A 917 -44.07 35.71 -12.37
CA GLN A 917 -44.52 36.02 -11.00
C GLN A 917 -45.72 35.38 -10.27
N GLU A 918 -45.39 34.99 -9.01
CA GLU A 918 -46.11 35.11 -7.72
C GLU A 918 -47.45 34.39 -7.41
N GLY A 919 -47.67 34.14 -6.11
CA GLY A 919 -48.94 33.68 -5.51
C GLY A 919 -48.76 32.75 -4.29
N ALA A 920 -49.43 33.03 -3.16
CA ALA A 920 -49.14 32.42 -1.84
C ALA A 920 -50.37 31.91 -1.03
N HIS A 921 -50.09 31.36 0.17
CA HIS A 921 -50.96 31.18 1.37
C HIS A 921 -51.89 29.96 1.61
N ASN A 922 -51.49 29.15 2.63
CA ASN A 922 -52.12 28.84 3.94
C ASN A 922 -53.47 28.05 4.17
N GLU A 923 -53.54 27.56 5.44
CA GLU A 923 -54.68 27.01 6.25
C GLU A 923 -55.07 25.52 6.08
N VAL A 924 -55.79 24.86 7.02
CA VAL A 924 -55.54 24.41 8.44
C VAL A 924 -56.80 23.65 8.95
N GLU A 925 -56.68 22.57 9.74
CA GLU A 925 -57.65 21.95 10.73
C GLU A 925 -57.19 20.49 11.09
N GLN A 926 -57.06 20.00 12.34
CA GLN A 926 -58.03 19.58 13.42
C GLN A 926 -58.89 18.31 13.09
N ASP A 927 -59.25 17.36 14.00
CA ASP A 927 -58.86 16.95 15.38
C ASP A 927 -59.53 15.55 15.75
N GLN A 928 -59.14 14.88 16.86
CA GLN A 928 -59.82 13.76 17.63
C GLN A 928 -59.97 12.35 16.98
N GLY A 929 -60.07 11.19 17.68
CA GLY A 929 -59.88 10.83 19.11
C GLY A 929 -60.33 9.39 19.52
N VAL A 930 -59.65 8.78 20.52
CA VAL A 930 -60.19 7.87 21.61
C VAL A 930 -60.54 6.35 21.42
N SER A 931 -59.64 5.49 21.95
CA SER A 931 -59.81 4.30 22.87
C SER A 931 -60.38 2.88 22.54
N HIS A 932 -59.78 1.91 23.27
CA HIS A 932 -60.30 0.66 23.89
C HIS A 932 -60.08 -0.77 23.29
N SER A 933 -59.84 -1.71 24.22
CA SER A 933 -59.59 -3.17 24.10
C SER A 933 -60.85 -3.97 24.59
N PRO A 934 -60.92 -5.31 24.84
CA PRO A 934 -59.87 -6.37 24.89
C PRO A 934 -60.22 -7.84 24.43
N ALA A 935 -59.16 -8.66 24.27
CA ALA A 935 -58.96 -10.07 24.70
C ALA A 935 -59.81 -11.32 24.24
N VAL A 936 -59.14 -12.49 24.41
CA VAL A 936 -59.63 -13.87 24.77
C VAL A 936 -59.60 -15.03 23.72
N ALA A 937 -58.58 -15.92 23.91
CA ALA A 937 -58.54 -17.41 23.92
C ALA A 937 -58.70 -18.38 22.69
N ASN A 938 -57.93 -19.49 22.83
CA ASN A 938 -58.29 -20.94 22.73
C ASN A 938 -57.92 -21.85 21.52
N GLY A 939 -57.38 -23.04 21.87
CA GLY A 939 -57.39 -24.31 21.11
C GLY A 939 -56.28 -24.53 20.05
N GLY A 940 -55.72 -25.73 19.82
CA GLY A 940 -55.84 -27.03 20.52
C GLY A 940 -55.56 -28.26 19.60
N GLY A 941 -54.76 -29.25 20.06
CA GLY A 941 -54.54 -30.57 19.42
C GLY A 941 -53.47 -30.65 18.31
N GLY A 942 -52.82 -31.79 18.01
CA GLY A 942 -52.80 -33.11 18.69
C GLY A 942 -52.20 -34.25 17.83
N GLY A 943 -51.48 -35.21 18.45
CA GLY A 943 -50.98 -36.48 17.87
C GLY A 943 -49.71 -36.40 16.99
N GLY A 944 -48.83 -37.42 16.89
CA GLY A 944 -48.70 -38.69 17.64
C GLY A 944 -47.71 -39.68 16.94
N ARG A 945 -46.93 -40.47 17.72
CA ARG A 945 -46.24 -41.79 17.48
C ARG A 945 -46.03 -42.28 16.01
N ALA A 946 -44.95 -42.97 15.57
CA ALA A 946 -43.89 -43.83 16.14
C ALA A 946 -42.94 -44.27 14.95
N ALA A 947 -41.86 -45.09 15.03
CA ALA A 947 -40.86 -45.53 16.03
C ALA A 947 -39.79 -46.44 15.31
N GLU A 948 -38.81 -47.01 16.06
CA GLU A 948 -37.95 -48.18 15.70
C GLU A 948 -36.85 -48.01 14.61
N GLN A 949 -35.65 -48.65 14.63
CA GLN A 949 -34.90 -49.44 15.65
C GLN A 949 -33.42 -49.67 15.22
N MET A 950 -32.48 -49.84 16.19
CA MET A 950 -31.13 -50.51 16.15
C MET A 950 -30.08 -50.11 15.06
N GLY A 951 -28.74 -50.23 15.22
CA GLY A 951 -27.87 -50.59 16.36
C GLY A 951 -26.42 -50.97 15.92
N GLN A 952 -25.43 -50.82 16.82
CA GLN A 952 -24.05 -51.39 16.85
C GLN A 952 -22.83 -50.71 16.13
N ASP A 953 -21.85 -50.35 16.99
CA ASP A 953 -20.38 -50.60 16.99
C ASP A 953 -19.35 -49.90 16.04
N LEU A 954 -18.64 -48.90 16.62
CA LEU A 954 -17.17 -48.62 16.72
C LEU A 954 -16.13 -49.06 15.63
N PRO A 955 -14.90 -48.47 15.58
CA PRO A 955 -14.46 -47.08 15.84
C PRO A 955 -13.40 -46.52 14.84
N GLY A 956 -13.07 -45.22 14.92
CA GLY A 956 -11.78 -44.65 14.49
C GLY A 956 -11.76 -43.78 13.22
N GLY A 957 -11.05 -42.65 13.27
CA GLY A 957 -10.82 -41.74 12.14
C GLY A 957 -10.41 -40.32 12.59
N GLU A 958 -9.35 -39.78 12.01
CA GLU A 958 -8.72 -38.51 12.43
C GLU A 958 -9.39 -37.29 11.76
N ASP A 959 -9.73 -36.26 12.54
CA ASP A 959 -10.33 -35.02 12.02
C ASP A 959 -9.29 -34.08 11.39
N ARG A 960 -9.26 -34.03 10.05
CA ARG A 960 -8.69 -32.90 9.30
C ARG A 960 -9.71 -31.77 9.23
N MET A 961 -9.45 -30.64 9.88
CA MET A 961 -10.28 -29.45 9.72
C MET A 961 -10.07 -28.79 8.35
N HIS A 962 -11.15 -28.71 7.57
CA HIS A 962 -11.24 -27.81 6.42
C HIS A 962 -11.25 -26.34 6.87
N VAL A 963 -10.54 -25.49 6.14
CA VAL A 963 -10.73 -24.04 6.15
C VAL A 963 -11.20 -23.63 4.75
N GLU A 964 -12.40 -23.05 4.66
CA GLU A 964 -12.96 -22.55 3.41
C GLU A 964 -12.44 -21.14 3.12
N GLU A 965 -11.71 -20.99 2.01
CA GLU A 965 -11.26 -19.69 1.50
C GLU A 965 -12.40 -19.00 0.72
N HIS A 966 -12.67 -17.75 1.08
CA HIS A 966 -13.61 -16.88 0.37
C HIS A 966 -12.90 -15.59 -0.05
N GLU A 967 -12.29 -15.60 -1.23
CA GLU A 967 -11.69 -14.40 -1.83
C GLU A 967 -12.74 -13.56 -2.57
N GLN A 968 -12.67 -12.23 -2.41
CA GLN A 968 -13.44 -11.26 -3.18
C GLN A 968 -12.49 -10.34 -3.95
N GLU A 969 -12.53 -10.41 -5.28
CA GLU A 969 -11.71 -9.56 -6.15
C GLU A 969 -12.18 -8.09 -6.14
N GLY A 970 -11.27 -7.17 -5.85
CA GLY A 970 -11.39 -5.74 -6.13
C GLY A 970 -10.59 -5.37 -7.38
N ALA A 971 -11.20 -4.64 -8.32
CA ALA A 971 -10.56 -4.27 -9.59
C ALA A 971 -10.10 -2.80 -9.60
N ALA A 972 -8.94 -2.54 -10.22
CA ALA A 972 -8.53 -1.20 -10.64
C ALA A 972 -7.73 -1.26 -11.95
N ASN A 973 -8.06 -0.37 -12.90
CA ASN A 973 -7.28 -0.08 -14.11
C ASN A 973 -6.34 1.11 -13.83
N VAL A 974 -5.08 1.06 -14.27
CA VAL A 974 -4.34 2.21 -14.83
C VAL A 974 -3.33 1.70 -15.86
N ASP A 975 -3.21 2.40 -16.98
CA ASP A 975 -2.22 2.17 -18.04
C ASP A 975 -0.78 2.49 -17.60
N ARG A 976 0.22 1.79 -18.15
CA ARG A 976 1.64 2.16 -18.05
C ARG A 976 2.24 2.30 -19.44
N ALA A 977 3.11 3.30 -19.63
CA ALA A 977 3.88 3.49 -20.84
C ALA A 977 5.24 2.81 -20.71
N ASP A 978 5.68 2.20 -21.80
CA ASP A 978 7.02 1.64 -21.97
C ASP A 978 7.86 2.67 -22.74
N ALA A 979 9.08 2.90 -22.29
CA ALA A 979 10.07 3.72 -23.00
C ALA A 979 11.12 2.77 -23.59
N GLU A 980 11.35 2.88 -24.90
CA GLU A 980 12.42 2.17 -25.61
C GLU A 980 13.55 3.15 -25.96
N ASP A 981 14.75 2.61 -26.23
CA ASP A 981 15.99 3.35 -26.44
C ASP A 981 16.04 4.07 -27.80
N ASP A 982 16.33 5.37 -27.80
CA ASP A 982 16.70 6.11 -29.02
C ASP A 982 18.18 5.90 -29.37
N VAL A 983 18.44 5.12 -30.42
CA VAL A 983 19.77 5.02 -31.04
C VAL A 983 19.94 6.12 -32.07
N VAL A 984 20.78 7.09 -31.76
CA VAL A 984 21.16 8.18 -32.68
C VAL A 984 21.79 7.60 -33.95
N ARG A 985 21.20 7.91 -35.11
CA ARG A 985 21.84 7.77 -36.42
C ARG A 985 21.69 9.07 -37.20
N SER A 986 22.83 9.74 -37.41
CA SER A 986 23.00 10.87 -38.31
C SER A 986 22.84 10.45 -39.78
N GLY A 987 22.22 11.31 -40.58
CA GLY A 987 22.12 11.18 -42.03
C GLY A 987 21.41 12.41 -42.60
N ASP A 988 22.08 13.10 -43.52
CA ASP A 988 21.73 14.44 -44.02
C ASP A 988 20.67 14.46 -45.15
N GLU A 989 20.49 15.66 -45.73
CA GLU A 989 19.59 16.13 -46.82
C GLU A 989 18.39 16.93 -46.29
N GLU A 990 18.47 18.27 -46.28
CA GLU A 990 18.08 19.18 -47.40
C GLU A 990 16.59 18.99 -47.80
N ASP A 991 15.73 20.01 -47.84
CA ASP A 991 15.97 21.32 -48.43
C ASP A 991 14.84 22.36 -48.12
N MET A 992 15.12 23.64 -48.41
CA MET A 992 14.14 24.63 -48.95
C MET A 992 12.88 25.07 -48.16
N LEU A 993 12.97 26.19 -47.40
CA LEU A 993 12.52 27.55 -47.82
C LEU A 993 12.21 28.53 -46.65
N GLY A 994 12.71 29.77 -46.75
CA GLY A 994 11.80 30.93 -46.59
C GLY A 994 12.01 31.98 -45.47
N GLY A 995 13.15 32.68 -45.43
CA GLY A 995 13.26 34.09 -44.99
C GLY A 995 13.01 34.45 -43.50
N GLU A 996 13.27 35.67 -43.02
CA GLU A 996 13.97 36.83 -43.62
C GLU A 996 14.34 37.84 -42.49
N VAL A 997 15.38 38.67 -42.71
CA VAL A 997 15.72 39.93 -41.97
C VAL A 997 16.22 39.85 -40.50
N GLY A 998 17.38 40.47 -40.24
CA GLY A 998 17.80 40.85 -38.87
C GLY A 998 19.30 41.01 -38.64
N SER A 999 19.99 41.90 -39.37
CA SER A 999 21.42 42.22 -39.14
C SER A 999 21.64 43.32 -38.09
N ASP A 1000 22.91 43.71 -37.90
CA ASP A 1000 23.40 44.95 -37.25
C ASP A 1000 23.45 44.92 -35.69
N TYR A 1001 24.61 45.02 -35.00
CA TYR A 1001 25.71 45.99 -35.15
C TYR A 1001 27.01 45.58 -34.38
N TRP A 1002 28.19 45.93 -34.92
CA TRP A 1002 29.52 46.29 -34.33
C TRP A 1002 29.86 46.01 -32.83
N GLY A 1003 31.11 45.68 -32.42
CA GLY A 1003 32.40 45.53 -33.12
C GLY A 1003 33.60 45.90 -32.22
N SER A 1004 34.75 45.19 -32.38
CA SER A 1004 36.16 45.51 -31.98
C SER A 1004 36.46 45.87 -30.48
N ASP A 1005 37.66 45.70 -29.88
CA ASP A 1005 39.05 45.46 -30.34
C ASP A 1005 39.87 44.59 -29.33
N ASP A 1006 40.73 43.71 -29.89
CA ASP A 1006 42.15 43.38 -29.60
C ASP A 1006 42.81 43.37 -28.19
N GLU A 1007 43.48 42.26 -27.81
CA GLU A 1007 44.96 42.02 -27.98
C GLU A 1007 45.48 40.69 -27.31
N GLY A 1008 46.41 39.98 -27.98
CA GLY A 1008 47.25 38.86 -27.47
C GLY A 1008 46.60 37.45 -27.52
N GLY A 1009 47.06 36.43 -28.25
CA GLY A 1009 48.43 35.97 -28.57
C GLY A 1009 48.70 34.67 -27.78
N GLU A 1010 49.10 33.50 -28.31
CA GLU A 1010 49.77 33.12 -29.57
C GLU A 1010 49.24 31.80 -30.21
N PHE A 1011 49.87 31.35 -31.30
CA PHE A 1011 49.45 30.28 -32.23
C PHE A 1011 49.85 28.82 -31.83
N LEU A 1012 48.95 27.86 -32.12
CA LEU A 1012 49.06 26.63 -32.97
C LEU A 1012 50.46 26.04 -33.35
N PRO A 1013 50.58 24.74 -33.81
CA PRO A 1013 49.72 23.54 -33.66
C PRO A 1013 50.51 22.21 -33.39
N PHE A 1014 49.85 21.05 -33.59
CA PHE A 1014 50.32 19.65 -33.68
C PHE A 1014 51.77 19.37 -34.17
N PRO A 1015 52.28 18.16 -33.85
CA PRO A 1015 52.56 17.25 -34.97
C PRO A 1015 52.05 15.80 -34.80
N LEU A 1016 51.78 15.17 -35.95
CA LEU A 1016 51.71 13.72 -36.14
C LEU A 1016 53.13 13.11 -36.07
N GLY A 1017 53.20 11.80 -35.82
CA GLY A 1017 54.42 11.00 -35.90
C GLY A 1017 54.13 9.61 -36.46
N GLU A 1018 54.29 9.49 -37.77
CA GLU A 1018 54.89 8.34 -38.49
C GLU A 1018 56.24 7.97 -37.82
N ASP A 1019 56.87 6.81 -37.97
CA ASP A 1019 56.58 5.43 -38.41
C ASP A 1019 57.78 4.60 -37.90
N GLU A 1020 57.69 3.27 -37.79
CA GLU A 1020 58.82 2.36 -38.11
C GLU A 1020 58.36 0.89 -38.12
N ASP A 1021 58.74 0.18 -39.20
CA ASP A 1021 58.32 -1.17 -39.56
C ASP A 1021 59.25 -2.28 -39.05
N GLU A 1022 58.75 -3.52 -39.04
CA GLU A 1022 59.48 -4.79 -39.33
C GLU A 1022 58.38 -5.88 -39.42
N GLU A 1023 57.85 -6.15 -40.62
CA GLU A 1023 58.27 -7.23 -41.53
C GLU A 1023 58.22 -8.65 -40.91
N ASP A 1024 57.19 -9.43 -41.27
CA ASP A 1024 57.38 -10.55 -42.22
C ASP A 1024 56.04 -11.18 -42.66
N GLU A 1025 55.92 -11.46 -43.96
CA GLU A 1025 54.78 -12.14 -44.60
C GLU A 1025 55.00 -13.68 -44.65
N ASP A 1026 53.92 -14.49 -44.66
CA ASP A 1026 53.53 -15.26 -45.87
C ASP A 1026 52.58 -16.46 -45.61
N TYR A 1027 51.61 -16.57 -46.52
CA TYR A 1027 50.91 -17.74 -47.08
C TYR A 1027 51.16 -19.17 -46.51
N TRP A 1028 50.09 -19.99 -46.40
CA TRP A 1028 49.66 -20.95 -47.45
C TRP A 1028 48.38 -21.75 -47.07
N GLU A 1029 47.76 -22.31 -48.10
CA GLU A 1029 46.41 -22.88 -48.29
C GLU A 1029 45.93 -24.07 -47.42
N GLU A 1030 44.66 -24.44 -47.61
CA GLU A 1030 44.03 -25.71 -47.19
C GLU A 1030 44.83 -26.95 -47.69
N PRO A 1031 44.68 -28.12 -47.03
CA PRO A 1031 43.68 -29.06 -47.56
C PRO A 1031 43.03 -30.01 -46.52
N GLY A 1032 41.88 -30.58 -46.88
CA GLY A 1032 41.50 -31.94 -46.47
C GLY A 1032 41.46 -32.87 -47.69
N PRO A 1033 40.94 -34.10 -47.60
CA PRO A 1033 40.74 -34.96 -46.43
C PRO A 1033 41.48 -36.31 -46.56
N ASP A 1034 41.55 -37.13 -45.49
CA ASP A 1034 41.26 -38.58 -45.52
C ASP A 1034 41.57 -39.29 -44.19
N SER A 1035 40.80 -40.36 -43.89
CA SER A 1035 41.08 -41.36 -42.84
C SER A 1035 41.62 -42.64 -43.49
N PRO A 1036 42.40 -43.53 -42.81
CA PRO A 1036 41.73 -44.58 -42.02
C PRO A 1036 42.52 -45.28 -40.88
N ILE A 1037 41.77 -45.79 -39.88
CA ILE A 1037 41.85 -47.14 -39.24
C ILE A 1037 43.18 -47.62 -38.60
N PRO A 1038 43.09 -48.23 -37.40
CA PRO A 1038 43.71 -49.55 -37.20
C PRO A 1038 42.73 -50.65 -36.74
N HIS A 1039 42.83 -51.83 -37.36
CA HIS A 1039 42.30 -53.11 -36.85
C HIS A 1039 43.11 -53.55 -35.60
N GLY A 1040 42.67 -54.46 -34.71
CA GLY A 1040 41.44 -55.25 -34.61
C GLY A 1040 41.71 -56.70 -34.13
N ARG A 1041 40.72 -57.33 -33.45
CA ARG A 1041 40.70 -58.73 -32.90
C ARG A 1041 41.55 -58.96 -31.63
N GLY A 1042 41.18 -59.79 -30.65
CA GLY A 1042 39.91 -60.53 -30.41
C GLY A 1042 40.14 -61.97 -29.87
N ILE A 1043 39.11 -62.57 -29.24
CA ILE A 1043 38.94 -64.02 -28.89
C ILE A 1043 39.74 -64.51 -27.64
N ARG A 1044 39.34 -65.49 -26.78
CA ARG A 1044 38.07 -66.10 -26.28
C ARG A 1044 38.43 -67.30 -25.35
N GLY A 1045 37.63 -67.63 -24.33
CA GLY A 1045 37.72 -68.88 -23.51
C GLY A 1045 38.01 -68.60 -22.02
N GLN A 1046 37.21 -69.06 -21.02
CA GLN A 1046 36.94 -70.45 -20.57
C GLN A 1046 38.23 -71.10 -20.00
N ASP A 1047 38.32 -71.54 -18.73
CA ASP A 1047 37.38 -72.37 -17.95
C ASP A 1047 37.51 -72.19 -16.40
N ALA A 1048 36.68 -72.92 -15.64
CA ALA A 1048 36.60 -72.93 -14.18
C ALA A 1048 37.40 -74.10 -13.52
N ALA A 1049 37.69 -73.98 -12.22
CA ALA A 1049 37.79 -75.11 -11.28
C ALA A 1049 37.83 -74.64 -9.81
N ASP A 1050 37.04 -75.28 -8.95
CA ASP A 1050 37.08 -75.13 -7.48
C ASP A 1050 38.28 -75.86 -6.85
N VAL A 1051 38.75 -75.38 -5.69
CA VAL A 1051 39.30 -76.24 -4.61
C VAL A 1051 38.87 -75.69 -3.25
N ASP A 1052 38.53 -76.61 -2.35
CA ASP A 1052 37.85 -76.48 -1.05
C ASP A 1052 38.84 -76.46 0.15
N MET A 1053 38.29 -76.40 1.38
CA MET A 1053 38.92 -76.57 2.71
C MET A 1053 39.64 -75.33 3.28
N GLY A 1054 39.48 -74.93 4.55
CA GLY A 1054 38.70 -75.49 5.67
C GLY A 1054 39.46 -75.36 6.99
N GLY A 1055 38.86 -74.78 8.05
CA GLY A 1055 39.53 -74.64 9.36
C GLY A 1055 38.69 -73.98 10.45
N MET A 1056 38.32 -74.74 11.47
CA MET A 1056 37.65 -74.29 12.70
C MET A 1056 38.67 -74.00 13.83
N GLY A 1057 38.27 -73.23 14.85
CA GLY A 1057 38.99 -73.08 16.11
C GLY A 1057 38.16 -72.36 17.18
N GLU A 1058 37.92 -73.01 18.32
CA GLU A 1058 37.09 -72.55 19.44
C GLU A 1058 37.91 -72.01 20.64
N GLU A 1059 37.24 -71.22 21.49
CA GLU A 1059 37.42 -70.99 22.95
C GLU A 1059 38.82 -70.85 23.61
N LEU A 1060 39.00 -69.78 24.42
CA LEU A 1060 39.04 -69.84 25.91
C LEU A 1060 39.20 -68.44 26.59
N SER A 1061 39.16 -68.42 27.92
CA SER A 1061 38.71 -67.31 28.79
C SER A 1061 39.77 -66.71 29.76
N THR A 1062 39.31 -65.87 30.73
CA THR A 1062 40.00 -65.26 31.92
C THR A 1062 40.81 -63.96 31.68
N ASP A 1063 40.90 -62.96 32.58
CA ASP A 1063 40.36 -62.86 33.97
C ASP A 1063 40.11 -61.41 34.51
N GLU A 1064 39.43 -61.38 35.67
CA GLU A 1064 39.02 -60.34 36.66
C GLU A 1064 39.67 -58.93 36.80
N GLY A 1065 38.89 -58.00 37.41
CA GLY A 1065 39.44 -56.83 38.15
C GLY A 1065 38.51 -55.64 38.51
N GLU A 1066 37.53 -55.79 39.42
CA GLU A 1066 36.96 -54.65 40.21
C GLU A 1066 37.76 -54.44 41.52
N PRO A 1067 37.55 -53.34 42.29
CA PRO A 1067 36.51 -53.38 43.35
C PRO A 1067 35.80 -52.05 43.73
N GLU A 1068 34.56 -52.21 44.26
CA GLU A 1068 33.89 -51.46 45.35
C GLU A 1068 33.60 -49.93 45.20
N LEU A 1069 32.40 -49.37 45.40
CA LEU A 1069 31.19 -49.54 46.26
C LEU A 1069 31.04 -48.42 47.30
N SER A 1070 29.95 -47.64 47.21
CA SER A 1070 29.18 -47.16 48.38
C SER A 1070 27.79 -46.65 47.97
N GLU A 1071 26.73 -47.15 48.64
CA GLU A 1071 25.33 -46.76 48.42
C GLU A 1071 24.82 -45.69 49.42
N GLY A 1072 23.61 -45.15 49.15
CA GLY A 1072 22.78 -44.40 50.12
C GLY A 1072 22.71 -42.88 49.90
N GLU A 1073 21.57 -42.19 50.01
CA GLU A 1073 20.18 -42.57 50.34
C GLU A 1073 19.16 -41.61 49.63
N ARG A 1074 17.88 -42.00 49.58
CA ARG A 1074 16.69 -41.12 49.36
C ARG A 1074 16.19 -40.65 50.75
N PRO A 1075 15.40 -39.55 50.98
CA PRO A 1075 14.10 -39.32 50.30
C PRO A 1075 13.46 -37.89 50.33
N LEU A 1076 12.16 -37.81 49.96
CA LEU A 1076 11.15 -36.75 50.18
C LEU A 1076 11.27 -35.47 49.31
N ARG A 1077 10.27 -34.93 48.60
CA ARG A 1077 8.81 -34.67 48.78
C ARG A 1077 8.42 -33.31 49.42
N THR A 1078 8.06 -32.36 48.54
CA THR A 1078 6.91 -31.42 48.66
C THR A 1078 7.09 -30.18 49.59
N PRO A 1079 6.13 -29.21 49.71
CA PRO A 1079 6.41 -27.83 49.25
C PRO A 1079 5.93 -26.70 50.22
N THR A 1080 6.23 -25.43 49.91
CA THR A 1080 5.50 -24.18 50.29
C THR A 1080 6.25 -22.99 49.67
N VAL A 1081 5.69 -21.92 49.10
CA VAL A 1081 4.47 -21.11 49.32
C VAL A 1081 4.62 -20.00 50.38
N CYS A 1082 4.41 -18.76 49.89
CA CYS A 1082 4.01 -17.52 50.57
C CYS A 1082 5.02 -16.57 51.23
N SER A 1083 4.69 -15.28 51.04
CA SER A 1083 4.88 -14.13 51.94
C SER A 1083 6.30 -13.60 52.18
N ASN A 1084 6.56 -12.31 52.36
CA ASN A 1084 5.84 -11.03 52.14
C ASN A 1084 6.84 -9.93 52.56
N GLU A 1085 6.87 -8.84 51.80
CA GLU A 1085 6.82 -7.46 52.33
C GLU A 1085 8.04 -6.79 53.00
N CYS A 1086 7.86 -5.48 53.15
CA CYS A 1086 8.76 -4.46 53.71
C CYS A 1086 10.05 -4.17 52.90
N GLU A 1087 10.49 -2.93 52.74
CA GLU A 1087 9.86 -1.61 52.72
C GLU A 1087 11.00 -0.60 52.45
N ALA A 1088 10.62 0.61 52.05
CA ALA A 1088 11.50 1.70 51.68
C ALA A 1088 12.59 2.09 52.71
N GLN A 1089 13.74 2.52 52.19
CA GLN A 1089 14.33 3.84 52.51
C GLN A 1089 15.51 4.15 51.55
N GLY A 1090 15.52 5.36 50.98
CA GLY A 1090 16.74 6.00 50.47
C GLY A 1090 17.23 7.06 51.47
N PRO A 1091 17.96 8.12 51.06
CA PRO A 1091 18.69 8.30 49.81
C PRO A 1091 20.17 8.72 50.03
N ALA A 1092 20.95 8.77 48.95
CA ALA A 1092 22.16 9.61 48.82
C ALA A 1092 22.34 9.96 47.33
#